data_AF-A0A150H079-F1
#
_entry.id   AF-A0A150H079-F1
#
_cell.length_a   1.000
_cell.length_b   1.000
_cell.length_c   1.000
_cell.angle_alpha   90.00
_cell.angle_beta   90.00
_cell.angle_gamma   90.00
#
_symmetry.space_group_name_H-M   'P 1'
#
loop_
_entity.id
_entity.type
_entity.pdbx_description
1 polymer ?
#
loop_
_entity_poly.entity_id
_entity_poly.type
_entity_poly.pdbx_seq_one_letter_code
_entity_poly.pdbx_strand_id
1 'polypeptide(L)'
;MMTVFALNLGARRCDAQPWKPGPCRSGRQARKARMMQNSSVHAWANRQLLLAERSLVVTNGAGAPRTVASGGQQSELEEAKAALRTDASDRSGSGSGGSVSDLEQRLRARPSRCPGECTKYGTCNEELGRCDCPLGRNGTDCSGQLPGSDLATLCARFGHTGATCGRELELTSCLNACNFRGTCLTGFCHCRPGFFGADCSLSLSLSSTQESADGGREGADARPAVEILAGQDYKPRLSGPRIYVYELPPSFNVYGSLERLDRPLMYMIWQRLLSAGLRVADPADADFFFVPVRARAQYDSQRVLDAVSYMSATWPHWNATGGGGRHLFIHTGDWGRDELTEEAAAATRGASWLTHWGLARPHEFAGWAAAHRPGTDIVLPMVLQASVLSSYRLTRASPLHPAGPRRPRPNTLFFAGRVCGSRASPSTNGSFPNCPNVLGKEDAYSAATRQRAFYHHHNRTGWKVLTHSRSYASDMLASKFCLSPSGGGPSKRSVVAPLLGCVPVTVTDGLLQPFEPEMAWERFAVDIRERDIPVMHRLLEGLDGGQLGAFQERLRCAAQHLFWSSLYGGVFGEDGRYDAFETLAQILRMRAAYPNLAPEEYAYVDPAFAAFINCQEPPPPQEQQEEQQQKEQAPASPLSVGQALAVSAGVASSSTTGGGRDWAGGAGWLLDIAAKPELRRELVRVAAAAGRGGTGSRQAGPAARPAPVPRPTPAGAKQALCSHSELPTPQAATCSRCVRRKGRLLNPGGTICCNTKDLAKCPRLWD
;
A
#
# COMPACT_ATOMS: atom_id res chain seq x y z
N MET A 1 -50.62 -4.24 -19.79
CA MET A 1 -51.90 -3.57 -19.44
C MET A 1 -52.82 -4.65 -18.87
N MET A 2 -53.57 -4.52 -17.78
CA MET A 2 -53.93 -3.39 -16.88
C MET A 2 -54.60 -4.03 -15.60
N THR A 3 -54.63 -3.49 -14.37
CA THR A 3 -54.20 -2.21 -13.76
C THR A 3 -53.79 -2.44 -12.28
N VAL A 4 -53.24 -1.41 -11.63
CA VAL A 4 -52.91 -1.28 -10.19
C VAL A 4 -54.14 -1.33 -9.25
N PHE A 5 -53.94 -1.74 -7.99
CA PHE A 5 -54.65 -1.14 -6.83
C PHE A 5 -53.67 -0.85 -5.68
N ALA A 6 -53.88 0.27 -4.99
CA ALA A 6 -53.06 0.75 -3.88
C ALA A 6 -53.94 1.04 -2.65
N LEU A 7 -53.36 0.99 -1.44
CA LEU A 7 -53.98 1.48 -0.19
C LEU A 7 -52.91 1.88 0.82
N ASN A 8 -53.25 2.77 1.76
CA ASN A 8 -52.29 3.60 2.50
C ASN A 8 -52.70 3.84 3.97
N LEU A 9 -51.70 4.00 4.85
CA LEU A 9 -51.69 4.66 6.18
C LEU A 9 -52.49 4.12 7.40
N GLY A 10 -51.82 4.15 8.57
CA GLY A 10 -52.40 4.09 9.93
C GLY A 10 -51.34 3.87 11.03
N ALA A 11 -51.25 4.76 12.05
CA ALA A 11 -50.18 4.77 13.07
C ALA A 11 -50.69 4.95 14.53
N ARG A 12 -49.87 4.65 15.56
CA ARG A 12 -49.86 5.29 16.91
C ARG A 12 -48.74 4.80 17.87
N ARG A 13 -48.47 5.58 18.94
CA ARG A 13 -47.44 5.42 20.02
C ARG A 13 -48.00 4.81 21.32
N CYS A 14 -47.12 4.44 22.29
CA CYS A 14 -47.42 4.34 23.74
C CYS A 14 -46.16 4.59 24.63
N ASP A 15 -46.35 4.98 25.90
CA ASP A 15 -45.33 5.40 26.89
C ASP A 15 -45.44 4.65 28.26
N ALA A 16 -44.32 4.61 29.01
CA ALA A 16 -44.15 4.53 30.50
C ALA A 16 -44.60 3.32 31.40
N GLN A 17 -44.06 3.28 32.63
CA GLN A 17 -43.94 2.19 33.66
C GLN A 17 -44.93 2.33 34.89
N PRO A 18 -44.94 1.58 36.05
CA PRO A 18 -43.93 0.67 36.70
C PRO A 18 -44.32 -0.59 37.61
N TRP A 19 -43.32 -1.45 37.87
CA TRP A 19 -42.94 -2.34 39.04
C TRP A 19 -43.87 -3.26 39.92
N LYS A 20 -43.65 -4.60 39.81
CA LYS A 20 -43.33 -5.66 40.87
C LYS A 20 -44.29 -6.02 42.06
N PRO A 21 -44.12 -7.16 42.81
CA PRO A 21 -43.41 -8.46 42.56
C PRO A 21 -44.19 -9.78 42.93
N GLY A 22 -43.77 -10.96 42.44
CA GLY A 22 -44.20 -12.29 42.95
C GLY A 22 -43.77 -13.50 42.08
N PRO A 23 -43.56 -14.75 42.58
CA PRO A 23 -42.65 -15.71 41.91
C PRO A 23 -43.22 -17.08 41.50
N CYS A 24 -42.74 -17.64 40.36
CA CYS A 24 -42.22 -19.03 40.29
C CYS A 24 -41.58 -19.44 38.94
N ARG A 25 -40.56 -20.32 39.04
CA ARG A 25 -40.14 -21.48 38.20
C ARG A 25 -40.74 -21.67 36.78
N SER A 26 -40.06 -22.26 35.78
CA SER A 26 -38.64 -22.59 35.51
C SER A 26 -38.55 -23.27 34.13
N GLY A 27 -37.73 -22.79 33.19
CA GLY A 27 -37.54 -23.44 31.88
C GLY A 27 -36.51 -22.72 31.02
N ARG A 28 -35.40 -23.38 30.65
CA ARG A 28 -34.21 -22.72 30.09
C ARG A 28 -34.28 -22.52 28.57
N GLN A 29 -34.92 -21.44 28.13
CA GLN A 29 -34.58 -20.75 26.87
C GLN A 29 -34.32 -19.25 27.15
N ALA A 30 -33.77 -18.54 26.17
CA ALA A 30 -33.32 -17.14 26.26
C ALA A 30 -32.11 -16.84 27.20
N ARG A 31 -30.91 -17.27 26.78
CA ARG A 31 -29.64 -16.57 27.11
C ARG A 31 -28.51 -16.92 26.13
N LYS A 32 -28.54 -16.32 24.93
CA LYS A 32 -27.35 -16.20 24.04
C LYS A 32 -27.41 -14.98 23.10
N ALA A 33 -27.95 -13.87 23.61
CA ALA A 33 -27.90 -12.54 23.01
C ALA A 33 -27.32 -11.51 24.00
N ARG A 34 -26.25 -11.89 24.72
CA ARG A 34 -25.42 -11.02 25.57
C ARG A 34 -24.16 -11.78 26.03
N MET A 35 -23.29 -12.14 25.09
CA MET A 35 -21.94 -12.67 25.40
C MET A 35 -20.96 -12.50 24.23
N MET A 36 -20.87 -11.27 23.70
CA MET A 36 -19.76 -10.79 22.84
C MET A 36 -19.38 -9.34 23.20
N GLN A 37 -19.39 -9.04 24.50
CA GLN A 37 -18.76 -7.86 25.09
C GLN A 37 -18.07 -8.34 26.38
N ASN A 38 -16.86 -7.84 26.64
CA ASN A 38 -15.94 -8.20 27.74
C ASN A 38 -15.41 -9.64 27.81
N SER A 39 -14.28 -9.90 27.14
CA SER A 39 -13.29 -10.90 27.58
C SER A 39 -11.91 -10.76 26.88
N SER A 40 -11.11 -9.76 27.26
CA SER A 40 -9.64 -9.77 27.03
C SER A 40 -8.88 -8.75 27.89
N VAL A 41 -9.39 -8.48 29.09
CA VAL A 41 -8.62 -7.88 30.19
C VAL A 41 -8.82 -8.80 31.39
N HIS A 42 -7.76 -9.05 32.17
CA HIS A 42 -7.67 -10.05 33.26
C HIS A 42 -7.49 -11.51 32.81
N ALA A 43 -6.31 -11.80 32.28
CA ALA A 43 -5.63 -13.07 32.49
C ALA A 43 -4.11 -12.86 32.41
N TRP A 44 -3.49 -12.22 33.41
CA TRP A 44 -2.03 -12.24 33.69
C TRP A 44 -1.73 -11.50 35.02
N ALA A 45 -2.34 -11.94 36.12
CA ALA A 45 -2.08 -11.43 37.46
C ALA A 45 -2.45 -12.50 38.52
N ASN A 46 -1.59 -13.52 38.68
CA ASN A 46 -1.40 -14.31 39.91
C ASN A 46 -0.43 -15.48 39.66
N ARG A 47 0.87 -15.20 39.77
CA ARG A 47 1.92 -16.19 40.09
C ARG A 47 3.23 -15.47 40.48
N GLN A 48 3.19 -14.77 41.61
CA GLN A 48 4.38 -14.50 42.40
C GLN A 48 4.12 -14.99 43.82
N LEU A 49 4.80 -16.09 44.18
CA LEU A 49 5.36 -16.40 45.49
C LEU A 49 5.87 -17.84 45.46
N LEU A 50 7.20 -17.97 45.60
CA LEU A 50 7.99 -19.07 46.17
C LEU A 50 9.34 -19.19 45.42
N LEU A 51 10.42 -19.34 46.21
CA LEU A 51 11.83 -19.47 45.78
C LEU A 51 12.38 -18.17 45.13
N ALA A 52 13.14 -17.30 45.81
CA ALA A 52 14.19 -17.49 46.82
C ALA A 52 15.35 -18.37 46.31
N GLU A 53 16.53 -17.72 46.20
CA GLU A 53 17.88 -18.29 46.11
C GLU A 53 18.15 -19.43 45.12
N ARG A 54 18.78 -19.09 43.99
CA ARG A 54 19.88 -19.88 43.40
C ARG A 54 20.67 -19.09 42.36
N SER A 55 21.94 -18.86 42.67
CA SER A 55 22.92 -18.23 41.77
C SER A 55 23.16 -19.11 40.54
N LEU A 56 23.10 -18.51 39.35
CA LEU A 56 23.39 -19.21 38.10
C LEU A 56 24.87 -19.01 37.75
N VAL A 57 25.68 -20.04 38.04
CA VAL A 57 27.12 -20.05 37.73
C VAL A 57 27.31 -20.22 36.23
N VAL A 58 28.00 -19.26 35.59
CA VAL A 58 28.48 -19.38 34.21
C VAL A 58 30.00 -19.55 34.25
N THR A 59 30.47 -20.78 34.05
CA THR A 59 31.89 -21.07 33.88
C THR A 59 32.31 -20.80 32.44
N ASN A 60 33.13 -19.76 32.22
CA ASN A 60 34.03 -19.71 31.08
C ASN A 60 35.46 -19.98 31.58
N GLY A 61 36.21 -20.81 30.86
CA GLY A 61 37.54 -21.27 31.29
C GLY A 61 38.63 -20.20 31.17
N ALA A 62 39.64 -20.34 32.03
CA ALA A 62 40.94 -19.65 32.02
C ALA A 62 40.95 -18.11 32.24
N GLY A 63 41.30 -17.69 33.47
CA GLY A 63 41.68 -16.30 33.79
C GLY A 63 41.42 -15.95 35.26
N ALA A 64 42.46 -15.47 35.97
CA ALA A 64 42.43 -15.23 37.43
C ALA A 64 41.40 -14.16 37.89
N PRO A 65 40.88 -14.24 39.13
CA PRO A 65 39.91 -13.30 39.65
C PRO A 65 40.53 -11.94 40.02
N ARG A 66 39.82 -10.86 39.71
CA ARG A 66 40.05 -9.52 40.28
C ARG A 66 38.74 -8.98 40.83
N THR A 67 38.73 -8.62 42.11
CA THR A 67 37.65 -7.90 42.79
C THR A 67 37.66 -6.43 42.37
N VAL A 68 36.51 -5.90 41.96
CA VAL A 68 36.27 -4.46 41.82
C VAL A 68 34.92 -4.15 42.45
N ALA A 69 34.88 -3.20 43.38
CA ALA A 69 33.69 -2.81 44.10
C ALA A 69 32.80 -1.86 43.27
N SER A 70 31.50 -1.82 43.59
CA SER A 70 30.52 -0.96 42.93
C SER A 70 30.68 0.50 43.36
N GLY A 71 31.06 1.39 42.43
CA GLY A 71 31.03 2.83 42.65
C GLY A 71 31.64 3.61 41.48
N GLY A 72 30.79 4.29 40.69
CA GLY A 72 31.23 5.16 39.59
C GLY A 72 30.50 4.89 38.27
N GLN A 73 29.32 5.50 38.08
CA GLN A 73 28.63 5.52 36.78
C GLN A 73 27.86 6.83 36.50
N GLN A 74 28.20 7.90 37.25
CA GLN A 74 27.48 9.19 37.20
C GLN A 74 28.33 10.35 36.64
N SER A 75 29.66 10.22 36.55
CA SER A 75 30.55 11.24 35.96
C SER A 75 30.63 11.14 34.43
N GLU A 76 30.83 9.94 33.89
CA GLU A 76 31.03 9.71 32.44
C GLU A 76 29.82 10.17 31.59
N LEU A 77 28.60 10.17 32.16
CA LEU A 77 27.39 10.61 31.47
C LEU A 77 27.28 12.14 31.36
N GLU A 78 27.92 12.91 32.24
CA GLU A 78 27.92 14.37 32.16
C GLU A 78 29.08 14.89 31.29
N GLU A 79 30.25 14.26 31.30
CA GLU A 79 31.31 14.58 30.34
C GLU A 79 30.88 14.31 28.88
N ALA A 80 30.16 13.20 28.63
CA ALA A 80 29.59 12.92 27.31
C ALA A 80 28.56 13.97 26.85
N LYS A 81 27.84 14.61 27.78
CA LYS A 81 26.90 15.71 27.48
C LYS A 81 27.62 17.05 27.25
N ALA A 82 28.76 17.27 27.91
CA ALA A 82 29.58 18.46 27.69
C ALA A 82 30.25 18.43 26.31
N ALA A 83 30.85 17.30 25.91
CA ALA A 83 31.49 17.13 24.61
C ALA A 83 30.51 17.31 23.42
N LEU A 84 29.23 16.94 23.59
CA LEU A 84 28.17 17.14 22.59
C LEU A 84 27.67 18.60 22.47
N ARG A 85 28.11 19.53 23.34
CA ARG A 85 27.75 20.95 23.28
C ARG A 85 28.81 21.82 22.60
N THR A 86 30.07 21.38 22.56
CA THR A 86 31.19 22.16 22.00
C THR A 86 31.37 22.01 20.49
N ASP A 87 30.80 20.97 19.88
CA ASP A 87 30.94 20.69 18.43
C ASP A 87 29.95 21.50 17.54
N ALA A 88 29.32 22.53 18.11
CA ALA A 88 28.24 23.30 17.49
C ALA A 88 28.62 24.75 17.12
N SER A 89 29.85 25.20 17.40
CA SER A 89 30.24 26.61 17.29
C SER A 89 31.21 26.97 16.16
N ASP A 90 31.90 26.02 15.51
CA ASP A 90 32.92 26.35 14.49
C ASP A 90 32.65 25.73 13.12
N ARG A 91 32.07 26.57 12.23
CA ARG A 91 32.20 26.53 10.76
C ARG A 91 31.55 27.76 10.11
N SER A 92 32.16 28.92 10.31
CA SER A 92 31.82 30.17 9.62
C SER A 92 32.42 30.20 8.20
N GLY A 93 31.75 29.54 7.25
CA GLY A 93 32.00 29.70 5.81
C GLY A 93 31.06 30.75 5.22
N SER A 94 31.59 31.81 4.59
CA SER A 94 30.76 32.90 4.05
C SER A 94 29.91 32.46 2.85
N GLY A 95 28.60 32.44 3.03
CA GLY A 95 27.60 32.32 1.97
C GLY A 95 26.28 32.94 2.42
N SER A 96 25.69 33.80 1.59
CA SER A 96 24.49 34.61 1.91
C SER A 96 23.20 33.79 1.81
N GLY A 97 23.05 32.78 2.67
CA GLY A 97 21.82 32.02 2.87
C GLY A 97 21.54 31.88 4.36
N GLY A 98 20.37 32.35 4.80
CA GLY A 98 19.95 32.25 6.20
C GLY A 98 19.95 30.79 6.67
N SER A 99 20.54 30.53 7.83
CA SER A 99 20.57 29.19 8.42
C SER A 99 19.17 28.76 8.86
N VAL A 100 18.94 27.45 9.00
CA VAL A 100 17.63 26.93 9.44
C VAL A 100 17.17 27.55 10.77
N SER A 101 18.10 27.94 11.64
CA SER A 101 17.82 28.67 12.88
C SER A 101 17.31 30.10 12.69
N ASP A 102 17.75 30.82 11.64
CA ASP A 102 17.21 32.15 11.30
C ASP A 102 15.75 32.04 10.86
N LEU A 103 15.43 31.06 10.01
CA LEU A 103 14.05 30.77 9.61
C LEU A 103 13.18 30.44 10.84
N GLU A 104 13.65 29.58 11.75
CA GLU A 104 12.89 29.30 12.98
C GLU A 104 12.68 30.55 13.84
N GLN A 105 13.68 31.42 13.99
CA GLN A 105 13.54 32.67 14.75
C GLN A 105 12.52 33.61 14.11
N ARG A 106 12.56 33.79 12.79
CA ARG A 106 11.63 34.66 12.04
C ARG A 106 10.20 34.12 12.07
N LEU A 107 10.01 32.81 11.96
CA LEU A 107 8.68 32.18 12.10
C LEU A 107 8.13 32.32 13.53
N ARG A 108 8.96 32.18 14.57
CA ARG A 108 8.55 32.39 15.98
C ARG A 108 8.26 33.85 16.31
N ALA A 109 8.89 34.80 15.63
CA ALA A 109 8.65 36.24 15.81
C ALA A 109 7.31 36.69 15.19
N ARG A 110 6.71 35.89 14.31
CA ARG A 110 5.40 36.16 13.74
C ARG A 110 4.31 36.06 14.83
N PRO A 111 3.36 37.01 14.92
CA PRO A 111 2.17 36.83 15.75
C PRO A 111 1.39 35.58 15.33
N SER A 112 1.18 34.66 16.27
CA SER A 112 0.39 33.44 16.04
C SER A 112 -1.08 33.78 15.85
N ARG A 113 -1.75 33.02 14.99
CA ARG A 113 -3.19 33.15 14.68
C ARG A 113 -4.08 32.33 15.60
N CYS A 114 -3.50 31.50 16.47
CA CYS A 114 -4.24 30.70 17.43
C CYS A 114 -4.50 31.44 18.75
N PRO A 115 -5.57 31.08 19.47
CA PRO A 115 -5.91 31.70 20.75
C PRO A 115 -4.96 31.29 21.89
N GLY A 116 -4.88 32.14 22.91
CA GLY A 116 -4.30 31.82 24.22
C GLY A 116 -2.86 31.33 24.19
N GLU A 117 -2.54 30.37 25.05
CA GLU A 117 -1.20 29.76 25.10
C GLU A 117 -1.10 28.51 24.19
N CYS A 118 -1.76 28.51 23.02
CA CYS A 118 -1.89 27.33 22.17
C CYS A 118 -0.57 26.55 21.96
N THR A 119 0.50 27.24 21.54
CA THR A 119 1.80 26.63 21.22
C THR A 119 2.52 26.01 22.42
N LYS A 120 2.14 26.36 23.64
CA LYS A 120 2.66 25.78 24.90
C LYS A 120 2.08 24.40 25.18
N TYR A 121 0.85 24.14 24.74
CA TYR A 121 0.07 22.96 25.12
C TYR A 121 -0.35 22.08 23.92
N GLY A 122 -0.30 22.60 22.70
CA GLY A 122 -0.59 21.91 21.45
C GLY A 122 0.09 22.59 20.27
N THR A 123 -0.35 22.26 19.06
CA THR A 123 0.19 22.80 17.80
C THR A 123 -0.77 23.84 17.27
N CYS A 124 -0.29 25.05 16.97
CA CYS A 124 -1.13 26.03 16.28
C CYS A 124 -1.20 25.71 14.79
N ASN A 125 -2.37 25.39 14.26
CA ASN A 125 -2.60 25.42 12.81
C ASN A 125 -2.78 26.88 12.37
N GLU A 126 -1.69 27.51 11.94
CA GLU A 126 -1.62 28.93 11.58
C GLU A 126 -2.47 29.28 10.32
N GLU A 127 -2.73 28.32 9.43
CA GLU A 127 -3.64 28.49 8.28
C GLU A 127 -5.08 28.73 8.74
N LEU A 128 -5.56 27.91 9.68
CA LEU A 128 -6.94 27.90 10.16
C LEU A 128 -7.17 28.71 11.46
N GLY A 129 -6.12 29.15 12.14
CA GLY A 129 -6.21 29.74 13.50
C GLY A 129 -6.67 28.73 14.57
N ARG A 130 -6.55 27.42 14.28
CA ARG A 130 -7.07 26.32 15.11
C ARG A 130 -5.97 25.76 16.00
N CYS A 131 -6.19 25.69 17.32
CA CYS A 131 -5.27 24.96 18.18
C CYS A 131 -5.55 23.45 18.13
N ASP A 132 -4.55 22.68 17.70
CA ASP A 132 -4.58 21.23 17.63
C ASP A 132 -4.03 20.65 18.94
N CYS A 133 -4.93 20.12 19.76
CA CYS A 133 -4.55 19.56 21.07
C CYS A 133 -3.96 18.14 20.96
N PRO A 134 -3.00 17.78 21.82
CA PRO A 134 -2.61 16.39 22.03
C PRO A 134 -3.66 15.63 22.84
N LEU A 135 -3.59 14.30 22.78
CA LEU A 135 -4.48 13.39 23.49
C LEU A 135 -4.46 13.68 25.01
N GLY A 136 -5.62 14.08 25.55
CA GLY A 136 -5.78 14.43 26.97
C GLY A 136 -5.92 15.91 27.27
N ARG A 137 -5.73 16.79 26.29
CA ARG A 137 -5.95 18.23 26.41
C ARG A 137 -7.21 18.68 25.70
N ASN A 138 -7.79 19.79 26.16
CA ASN A 138 -9.01 20.39 25.63
C ASN A 138 -9.04 21.92 25.85
N GLY A 139 -10.11 22.56 25.39
CA GLY A 139 -10.20 24.02 25.31
C GLY A 139 -9.72 24.56 23.96
N THR A 140 -9.93 25.85 23.72
CA THR A 140 -9.58 26.50 22.45
C THR A 140 -8.07 26.68 22.25
N ASP A 141 -7.30 26.70 23.33
CA ASP A 141 -5.83 26.83 23.36
C ASP A 141 -5.12 25.63 24.02
N CYS A 142 -5.84 24.52 24.23
CA CYS A 142 -5.34 23.29 24.85
C CYS A 142 -4.80 23.42 26.28
N SER A 143 -4.99 24.56 26.96
CA SER A 143 -4.61 24.77 28.36
C SER A 143 -5.33 23.79 29.31
N GLY A 144 -6.57 23.44 28.98
CA GLY A 144 -7.38 22.47 29.72
C GLY A 144 -6.78 21.06 29.67
N GLN A 145 -6.76 20.40 30.82
CA GLN A 145 -6.23 19.04 31.02
C GLN A 145 -7.35 18.14 31.53
N LEU A 146 -7.58 17.00 30.87
CA LEU A 146 -8.57 16.03 31.34
C LEU A 146 -8.16 15.39 32.67
N PRO A 147 -9.12 15.08 33.57
CA PRO A 147 -8.90 14.27 34.76
C PRO A 147 -8.23 12.93 34.44
N GLY A 148 -7.46 12.39 35.38
CA GLY A 148 -6.68 11.16 35.17
C GLY A 148 -7.54 9.92 34.79
N SER A 149 -8.76 9.81 35.33
CA SER A 149 -9.74 8.78 34.97
C SER A 149 -10.16 8.84 33.49
N ASP A 150 -10.37 10.06 33.02
CA ASP A 150 -10.97 10.36 31.72
C ASP A 150 -9.89 10.23 30.65
N LEU A 151 -8.68 10.73 30.96
CA LEU A 151 -7.47 10.48 30.19
C LEU A 151 -7.17 8.98 30.05
N ALA A 152 -7.22 8.20 31.13
CA ALA A 152 -6.99 6.77 31.07
C ALA A 152 -8.02 6.04 30.18
N THR A 153 -9.29 6.44 30.27
CA THR A 153 -10.38 5.90 29.45
C THR A 153 -10.21 6.27 27.97
N LEU A 154 -9.85 7.52 27.68
CA LEU A 154 -9.60 8.02 26.34
C LEU A 154 -8.38 7.32 25.71
N CYS A 155 -7.28 7.18 26.47
CA CYS A 155 -6.11 6.43 26.06
C CYS A 155 -6.42 4.96 25.77
N ALA A 156 -7.22 4.30 26.60
CA ALA A 156 -7.65 2.92 26.34
C ALA A 156 -8.48 2.81 25.05
N ARG A 157 -9.40 3.76 24.78
CA ARG A 157 -10.19 3.84 23.54
C ARG A 157 -9.31 3.97 22.29
N PHE A 158 -8.21 4.71 22.37
CA PHE A 158 -7.24 4.87 21.28
C PHE A 158 -6.10 3.83 21.27
N GLY A 159 -6.15 2.83 22.16
CA GLY A 159 -5.21 1.72 22.16
C GLY A 159 -3.87 2.00 22.83
N HIS A 160 -3.75 3.01 23.70
CA HIS A 160 -2.53 3.30 24.46
C HIS A 160 -2.41 2.45 25.74
N THR A 161 -1.27 2.55 26.43
CA THR A 161 -1.03 1.99 27.77
C THR A 161 -0.69 3.11 28.74
N GLY A 162 -0.62 2.83 30.05
CA GLY A 162 -0.07 3.78 31.02
C GLY A 162 1.38 4.22 30.71
N ALA A 163 2.14 3.43 29.93
CA ALA A 163 3.48 3.80 29.49
C ALA A 163 3.50 4.72 28.25
N THR A 164 2.43 4.75 27.45
CA THR A 164 2.35 5.57 26.22
C THR A 164 1.32 6.69 26.27
N CYS A 165 0.41 6.68 27.24
CA CYS A 165 -0.71 7.61 27.38
C CYS A 165 -0.29 9.00 27.88
N GLY A 166 -0.47 10.03 27.06
CA GLY A 166 -0.16 11.42 27.42
C GLY A 166 1.33 11.64 27.73
N ARG A 167 2.21 10.86 27.10
CA ARG A 167 3.67 10.92 27.29
C ARG A 167 4.39 11.31 25.99
N GLU A 168 5.53 11.94 26.17
CA GLU A 168 6.54 12.05 25.13
C GLU A 168 7.10 10.66 24.81
N LEU A 169 7.19 10.35 23.52
CA LEU A 169 7.69 9.09 22.97
C LEU A 169 8.95 9.34 22.14
N GLU A 170 9.56 8.28 21.61
CA GLU A 170 10.58 8.50 20.58
C GLU A 170 9.94 9.12 19.35
N LEU A 171 10.64 10.07 18.73
CA LEU A 171 10.17 10.86 17.61
C LEU A 171 9.62 10.01 16.45
N THR A 172 10.23 8.84 16.19
CA THR A 172 9.81 7.82 15.21
C THR A 172 8.45 7.16 15.50
N SER A 173 7.84 7.44 16.66
CA SER A 173 6.48 6.99 17.00
C SER A 173 5.39 7.90 16.42
N CYS A 174 5.78 9.03 15.81
CA CYS A 174 4.89 10.01 15.17
C CYS A 174 5.18 10.14 13.67
N LEU A 175 4.21 10.72 12.95
CA LEU A 175 4.26 10.89 11.50
C LEU A 175 5.53 11.66 11.07
N ASN A 176 6.30 11.11 10.12
CA ASN A 176 7.57 11.59 9.57
C ASN A 176 8.57 12.09 10.62
N ALA A 177 8.57 11.48 11.81
CA ALA A 177 9.37 11.94 12.95
C ALA A 177 9.17 13.45 13.25
N CYS A 178 7.94 13.95 13.08
CA CYS A 178 7.57 15.37 13.19
C CYS A 178 8.51 16.30 12.40
N ASN A 179 9.10 15.83 11.30
CA ASN A 179 10.12 16.51 10.50
C ASN A 179 11.31 17.08 11.31
N PHE A 180 11.58 16.53 12.50
CA PHE A 180 12.49 17.10 13.49
C PHE A 180 12.20 18.56 13.87
N ARG A 181 10.95 19.02 13.64
CA ARG A 181 10.38 20.36 13.93
C ARG A 181 9.42 20.36 15.13
N GLY A 182 9.36 19.26 15.89
CA GLY A 182 8.50 19.12 17.08
C GLY A 182 8.92 17.96 17.99
N THR A 183 8.12 17.69 19.02
CA THR A 183 8.22 16.49 19.88
C THR A 183 7.04 15.56 19.63
N CYS A 184 7.22 14.26 19.91
CA CYS A 184 6.19 13.25 19.67
C CYS A 184 5.44 12.94 20.97
N LEU A 185 4.18 13.39 21.09
CA LEU A 185 3.32 13.15 22.23
C LEU A 185 2.26 12.09 21.87
N THR A 186 2.48 10.84 22.25
CA THR A 186 1.44 9.79 22.13
C THR A 186 0.94 9.54 20.68
N GLY A 187 1.75 9.87 19.65
CA GLY A 187 1.37 9.79 18.23
C GLY A 187 1.03 11.13 17.58
N PHE A 188 0.79 12.18 18.37
CA PHE A 188 0.62 13.56 17.93
C PHE A 188 1.96 14.31 17.90
N CYS A 189 2.19 15.11 16.86
CA CYS A 189 3.34 16.00 16.77
C CYS A 189 3.05 17.37 17.41
N HIS A 190 3.71 17.66 18.53
CA HIS A 190 3.73 19.01 19.13
C HIS A 190 4.83 19.83 18.44
N CYS A 191 4.43 20.67 17.50
CA CYS A 191 5.33 21.42 16.64
C CYS A 191 5.93 22.64 17.36
N ARG A 192 7.15 23.02 16.98
CA ARG A 192 7.73 24.32 17.37
C ARG A 192 6.86 25.45 16.80
N PRO A 193 6.77 26.62 17.47
CA PRO A 193 5.92 27.72 17.01
C PRO A 193 6.25 28.14 15.57
N GLY A 194 5.21 28.42 14.78
CA GLY A 194 5.31 28.72 13.35
C GLY A 194 5.27 27.49 12.42
N PHE A 195 5.44 26.27 12.94
CA PHE A 195 5.24 25.03 12.17
C PHE A 195 3.97 24.29 12.59
N PHE A 196 3.33 23.62 11.63
CA PHE A 196 2.07 22.90 11.84
C PHE A 196 1.83 21.75 10.87
N GLY A 197 0.64 21.16 10.96
CA GLY A 197 0.25 19.94 10.25
C GLY A 197 0.66 18.67 10.99
N ALA A 198 0.09 17.54 10.59
CA ALA A 198 0.21 16.27 11.32
C ALA A 198 1.64 15.76 11.55
N ASP A 199 2.62 16.20 10.76
CA ASP A 199 4.05 15.91 10.89
C ASP A 199 4.94 17.16 11.03
N CYS A 200 4.38 18.34 11.35
CA CYS A 200 5.09 19.62 11.39
C CYS A 200 5.77 20.02 10.07
N SER A 201 5.31 19.52 8.92
CA SER A 201 5.86 19.89 7.61
C SER A 201 5.46 21.27 7.12
N LEU A 202 4.38 21.87 7.65
CA LEU A 202 3.83 23.13 7.15
C LEU A 202 4.30 24.35 7.94
N SER A 203 4.36 25.50 7.27
CA SER A 203 4.47 26.84 7.88
C SER A 203 3.77 27.87 6.99
N LEU A 204 3.53 29.09 7.49
CA LEU A 204 3.07 30.21 6.66
C LEU A 204 4.27 30.99 6.10
N SER A 205 4.16 31.46 4.86
CA SER A 205 5.21 32.21 4.18
C SER A 205 5.60 33.48 4.94
N LEU A 206 6.90 33.76 4.99
CA LEU A 206 7.42 34.99 5.62
C LEU A 206 7.23 36.23 4.72
N SER A 207 6.83 36.04 3.47
CA SER A 207 6.48 37.10 2.53
C SER A 207 5.10 37.69 2.82
N SER A 208 5.08 38.77 3.59
CA SER A 208 4.09 39.85 3.45
C SER A 208 4.73 41.22 3.20
N THR A 209 6.03 41.22 2.87
CA THR A 209 6.86 42.39 2.55
C THR A 209 7.99 41.96 1.62
N GLN A 210 7.74 41.93 0.32
CA GLN A 210 8.77 42.26 -0.66
C GLN A 210 8.24 43.44 -1.47
N GLU A 211 9.08 44.45 -1.64
CA GLU A 211 8.75 45.66 -2.38
C GLU A 211 8.50 45.28 -3.85
N SER A 212 7.27 45.48 -4.35
CA SER A 212 7.00 45.35 -5.78
C SER A 212 7.83 46.41 -6.51
N ALA A 213 8.76 45.96 -7.36
CA ALA A 213 9.59 46.84 -8.16
C ALA A 213 8.80 47.62 -9.24
N ASP A 214 7.58 47.18 -9.55
CA ASP A 214 6.56 47.95 -10.26
C ASP A 214 5.47 48.39 -9.26
N GLY A 215 5.18 49.68 -9.22
CA GLY A 215 4.32 50.34 -8.22
C GLY A 215 2.81 50.05 -8.32
N GLY A 216 2.43 48.77 -8.38
CA GLY A 216 1.05 48.32 -8.24
C GLY A 216 0.58 48.38 -6.78
N ARG A 217 -0.66 48.82 -6.55
CA ARG A 217 -1.29 48.74 -5.22
C ARG A 217 -1.57 47.29 -4.85
N GLU A 218 -0.67 46.66 -4.10
CA GLU A 218 -0.96 45.38 -3.44
C GLU A 218 -2.01 45.59 -2.34
N GLY A 219 -3.07 44.76 -2.36
CA GLY A 219 -4.12 44.79 -1.35
C GLY A 219 -3.64 44.18 -0.03
N ALA A 220 -3.90 44.87 1.09
CA ALA A 220 -3.51 44.44 2.44
C ALA A 220 -4.18 43.13 2.94
N ASP A 221 -4.99 42.48 2.11
CA ASP A 221 -5.76 41.27 2.42
C ASP A 221 -5.14 39.96 1.89
N ALA A 222 -3.97 40.02 1.23
CA ALA A 222 -3.26 38.82 0.77
C ALA A 222 -2.89 37.92 1.97
N ARG A 223 -3.63 36.82 2.16
CA ARG A 223 -3.28 35.83 3.18
C ARG A 223 -1.93 35.21 2.83
N PRO A 224 -1.03 35.03 3.82
CA PRO A 224 0.25 34.36 3.60
C PRO A 224 0.01 32.94 3.09
N ALA A 225 0.80 32.52 2.10
CA ALA A 225 0.71 31.19 1.52
C ALA A 225 1.18 30.13 2.54
N VAL A 226 0.71 28.90 2.37
CA VAL A 226 1.26 27.75 3.09
C VAL A 226 2.54 27.29 2.36
N GLU A 227 3.62 27.06 3.10
CA GLU A 227 4.87 26.49 2.59
C GLU A 227 5.06 25.08 3.16
N ILE A 228 5.48 24.13 2.31
CA ILE A 228 5.86 22.77 2.72
C ILE A 228 7.37 22.73 2.94
N LEU A 229 7.79 22.21 4.09
CA LEU A 229 9.18 22.06 4.53
C LEU A 229 10.04 23.32 4.30
N ALA A 230 9.49 24.49 4.62
CA ALA A 230 10.17 25.78 4.48
C ALA A 230 11.63 25.72 4.98
N GLY A 231 12.56 26.28 4.20
CA GLY A 231 14.00 26.21 4.46
C GLY A 231 14.69 24.88 4.10
N GLN A 232 14.00 23.92 3.46
CA GLN A 232 14.60 22.68 2.93
C GLN A 232 14.60 22.60 1.40
N ASP A 233 14.26 23.67 0.68
CA ASP A 233 14.11 23.70 -0.79
C ASP A 233 13.14 22.61 -1.31
N TYR A 234 11.96 22.54 -0.69
CA TYR A 234 10.92 21.63 -1.15
C TYR A 234 10.37 22.07 -2.49
N LYS A 235 10.48 21.17 -3.46
CA LYS A 235 9.82 21.24 -4.76
C LYS A 235 8.89 20.04 -4.88
N PRO A 236 7.64 20.16 -5.35
CA PRO A 236 6.86 19.01 -5.77
C PRO A 236 7.65 18.14 -6.76
N ARG A 237 7.38 16.84 -6.78
CA ARG A 237 7.95 15.89 -7.75
C ARG A 237 7.42 16.26 -9.15
N LEU A 238 8.27 16.21 -10.17
CA LEU A 238 7.88 16.58 -11.54
C LEU A 238 6.92 15.56 -12.18
N SER A 239 6.99 14.31 -11.73
CA SER A 239 6.18 13.19 -12.23
C SER A 239 5.20 12.68 -11.18
N GLY A 240 3.98 12.34 -11.62
CA GLY A 240 2.93 11.80 -10.74
C GLY A 240 1.78 12.79 -10.47
N PRO A 241 0.84 12.42 -9.59
CA PRO A 241 -0.30 13.26 -9.23
C PRO A 241 0.09 14.31 -8.18
N ARG A 242 -0.42 15.52 -8.31
CA ARG A 242 -0.38 16.53 -7.25
C ARG A 242 -1.51 16.26 -6.26
N ILE A 243 -1.22 16.20 -4.97
CA ILE A 243 -2.21 15.82 -3.95
C ILE A 243 -2.23 16.83 -2.81
N TYR A 244 -3.37 17.48 -2.59
CA TYR A 244 -3.61 18.24 -1.36
C TYR A 244 -4.01 17.28 -0.23
N VAL A 245 -3.52 17.54 0.97
CA VAL A 245 -3.79 16.71 2.17
C VAL A 245 -4.57 17.54 3.17
N TYR A 246 -5.74 17.07 3.57
CA TYR A 246 -6.55 17.74 4.59
C TYR A 246 -5.92 17.65 5.98
N GLU A 247 -5.60 18.79 6.57
CA GLU A 247 -5.15 18.91 7.97
C GLU A 247 -6.34 18.83 8.94
N LEU A 248 -6.94 17.63 9.02
CA LEU A 248 -8.02 17.30 9.94
C LEU A 248 -7.57 17.42 11.41
N PRO A 249 -8.49 17.68 12.36
CA PRO A 249 -8.14 17.76 13.78
C PRO A 249 -7.55 16.44 14.31
N PRO A 250 -6.64 16.48 15.30
CA PRO A 250 -5.89 15.30 15.76
C PRO A 250 -6.72 14.07 16.18
N SER A 251 -7.94 14.30 16.67
CA SER A 251 -8.89 13.27 17.10
C SER A 251 -9.36 12.34 15.97
N PHE A 252 -9.25 12.78 14.73
CA PHE A 252 -9.61 12.00 13.55
C PHE A 252 -8.53 10.99 13.17
N ASN A 253 -7.27 11.39 13.25
CA ASN A 253 -6.19 10.76 12.49
C ASN A 253 -4.92 10.43 13.29
N VAL A 254 -4.47 11.22 14.28
CA VAL A 254 -3.18 10.97 14.97
C VAL A 254 -3.29 10.47 16.41
N TYR A 255 -4.47 10.53 17.03
CA TYR A 255 -4.70 10.03 18.39
C TYR A 255 -4.59 8.51 18.55
N GLY A 256 -4.64 7.73 17.47
CA GLY A 256 -4.62 6.26 17.56
C GLY A 256 -3.20 5.70 17.73
N SER A 257 -3.02 4.77 18.67
CA SER A 257 -1.75 4.07 18.85
C SER A 257 -1.36 3.30 17.58
N LEU A 258 -0.35 3.79 16.87
CA LEU A 258 0.16 3.16 15.65
C LEU A 258 0.53 1.69 15.91
N GLU A 259 1.32 1.40 16.95
CA GLU A 259 1.79 0.05 17.33
C GLU A 259 0.69 -1.01 17.47
N ARG A 260 -0.57 -0.59 17.66
CA ARG A 260 -1.73 -1.47 17.87
C ARG A 260 -2.72 -1.54 16.71
N LEU A 261 -2.42 -0.92 15.57
CA LEU A 261 -3.25 -1.01 14.37
C LEU A 261 -3.24 -2.43 13.78
N ASP A 262 -4.42 -3.05 13.62
CA ASP A 262 -4.58 -4.33 12.88
C ASP A 262 -4.08 -4.18 11.43
N ARG A 263 -4.34 -3.02 10.82
CA ARG A 263 -4.06 -2.71 9.40
C ARG A 263 -3.58 -1.25 9.25
N PRO A 264 -2.27 -1.02 9.11
CA PRO A 264 -1.69 0.32 9.11
C PRO A 264 -1.67 1.03 7.75
N LEU A 265 -2.22 0.43 6.67
CA LEU A 265 -2.07 0.93 5.30
C LEU A 265 -2.39 2.43 5.13
N MET A 266 -3.44 2.93 5.79
CA MET A 266 -3.81 4.35 5.71
C MET A 266 -2.64 5.26 6.09
N TYR A 267 -2.01 4.99 7.23
CA TYR A 267 -0.85 5.75 7.72
C TYR A 267 0.39 5.54 6.85
N MET A 268 0.57 4.33 6.31
CA MET A 268 1.70 4.02 5.44
C MET A 268 1.63 4.79 4.12
N ILE A 269 0.46 4.83 3.47
CA ILE A 269 0.23 5.66 2.28
C ILE A 269 0.33 7.13 2.64
N TRP A 270 -0.35 7.59 3.69
CA TRP A 270 -0.32 9.00 4.10
C TRP A 270 1.10 9.51 4.26
N GLN A 271 1.92 8.78 5.00
CA GLN A 271 3.28 9.21 5.28
C GLN A 271 4.21 9.11 4.07
N ARG A 272 4.06 8.08 3.22
CA ARG A 272 4.83 7.97 1.98
C ARG A 272 4.43 9.05 0.97
N LEU A 273 3.14 9.42 0.91
CA LEU A 273 2.65 10.56 0.11
C LEU A 273 3.32 11.86 0.54
N LEU A 274 3.40 12.12 1.85
CA LEU A 274 4.11 13.28 2.39
C LEU A 274 5.62 13.27 2.04
N SER A 275 6.28 12.11 2.05
CA SER A 275 7.73 11.99 1.76
C SER A 275 8.10 11.75 0.28
N ALA A 276 7.13 11.52 -0.61
CA ALA A 276 7.36 11.23 -2.03
C ALA A 276 7.35 12.46 -2.95
N GLY A 277 7.17 13.67 -2.40
CA GLY A 277 7.08 14.90 -3.20
C GLY A 277 5.73 15.10 -3.89
N LEU A 278 4.71 14.30 -3.58
CA LEU A 278 3.38 14.39 -4.21
C LEU A 278 2.47 15.45 -3.55
N ARG A 279 2.86 16.01 -2.40
CA ARG A 279 2.06 17.00 -1.66
C ARG A 279 2.15 18.38 -2.34
N VAL A 280 1.00 19.00 -2.59
CA VAL A 280 0.93 20.45 -2.90
C VAL A 280 0.40 21.25 -1.72
N ALA A 281 0.82 22.51 -1.63
CA ALA A 281 0.41 23.43 -0.58
C ALA A 281 -0.89 24.15 -0.94
N ASP A 282 -1.01 24.63 -2.17
CA ASP A 282 -2.23 25.22 -2.69
C ASP A 282 -3.22 24.11 -3.15
N PRO A 283 -4.47 24.08 -2.66
CA PRO A 283 -5.49 23.16 -3.16
C PRO A 283 -5.92 23.42 -4.62
N ALA A 284 -5.63 24.57 -5.21
CA ALA A 284 -5.85 24.84 -6.64
C ALA A 284 -4.89 24.05 -7.55
N ASP A 285 -3.68 23.74 -7.06
CA ASP A 285 -2.71 22.87 -7.74
C ASP A 285 -3.02 21.37 -7.60
N ALA A 286 -4.10 20.99 -6.89
CA ALA A 286 -4.34 19.60 -6.54
C ALA A 286 -5.06 18.81 -7.65
N ASP A 287 -4.47 17.69 -8.04
CA ASP A 287 -5.12 16.70 -8.88
C ASP A 287 -6.01 15.73 -8.06
N PHE A 288 -5.70 15.54 -6.78
CA PHE A 288 -6.53 14.80 -5.83
C PHE A 288 -6.45 15.39 -4.42
N PHE A 289 -7.43 15.03 -3.60
CA PHE A 289 -7.53 15.44 -2.19
C PHE A 289 -7.48 14.22 -1.28
N PHE A 290 -6.39 14.04 -0.53
CA PHE A 290 -6.26 12.91 0.39
C PHE A 290 -6.95 13.21 1.72
N VAL A 291 -7.82 12.30 2.16
CA VAL A 291 -8.55 12.40 3.43
C VAL A 291 -7.94 11.40 4.43
N PRO A 292 -7.11 11.84 5.41
CA PRO A 292 -6.33 10.95 6.28
C PRO A 292 -7.16 10.30 7.41
N VAL A 293 -8.32 9.71 7.10
CA VAL A 293 -9.17 9.03 8.09
C VAL A 293 -9.04 7.51 8.04
N ARG A 294 -8.97 6.87 9.22
CA ARG A 294 -8.97 5.42 9.33
C ARG A 294 -10.40 4.88 9.20
N ALA A 295 -10.65 4.15 8.10
CA ALA A 295 -11.80 3.27 7.96
C ALA A 295 -11.36 1.79 7.91
N ARG A 296 -11.94 0.98 8.81
CA ARG A 296 -11.74 -0.47 8.87
C ARG A 296 -13.06 -1.24 8.92
N ALA A 297 -14.04 -0.76 9.68
CA ALA A 297 -15.32 -1.44 9.90
C ALA A 297 -16.43 -0.44 10.23
N GLN A 298 -17.67 -0.92 10.34
CA GLN A 298 -18.89 -0.10 10.49
C GLN A 298 -18.84 0.96 11.60
N TYR A 299 -18.19 0.69 12.73
CA TYR A 299 -18.04 1.66 13.81
C TYR A 299 -17.10 2.85 13.47
N ASP A 300 -16.34 2.77 12.39
CA ASP A 300 -15.54 3.89 11.88
C ASP A 300 -16.36 4.83 10.98
N SER A 301 -17.57 4.45 10.57
CA SER A 301 -18.44 5.27 9.70
C SER A 301 -18.73 6.65 10.28
N GLN A 302 -18.89 6.75 11.60
CA GLN A 302 -19.07 8.05 12.27
C GLN A 302 -17.87 8.97 12.03
N ARG A 303 -16.63 8.46 12.09
CA ARG A 303 -15.42 9.26 11.81
C ARG A 303 -15.39 9.74 10.36
N VAL A 304 -15.89 8.93 9.42
CA VAL A 304 -16.01 9.31 8.01
C VAL A 304 -17.02 10.45 7.85
N LEU A 305 -18.19 10.34 8.49
CA LEU A 305 -19.23 11.38 8.50
C LEU A 305 -18.75 12.68 9.17
N ASP A 306 -18.17 12.59 10.36
CA ASP A 306 -17.58 13.70 11.09
C ASP A 306 -16.53 14.42 10.22
N ALA A 307 -15.73 13.67 9.45
CA ALA A 307 -14.69 14.23 8.61
C ALA A 307 -15.26 14.89 7.36
N VAL A 308 -16.25 14.29 6.70
CA VAL A 308 -16.96 14.91 5.57
C VAL A 308 -17.64 16.20 6.01
N SER A 309 -18.31 16.19 7.16
CA SER A 309 -18.94 17.36 7.77
C SER A 309 -17.91 18.46 8.06
N TYR A 310 -16.82 18.11 8.77
CA TYR A 310 -15.75 19.06 9.09
C TYR A 310 -15.07 19.63 7.83
N MET A 311 -14.79 18.78 6.83
CA MET A 311 -14.17 19.21 5.57
C MET A 311 -15.09 20.17 4.81
N SER A 312 -16.38 19.85 4.70
CA SER A 312 -17.38 20.66 3.99
C SER A 312 -17.60 22.03 4.63
N ALA A 313 -17.45 22.12 5.96
CA ALA A 313 -17.57 23.36 6.71
C ALA A 313 -16.28 24.20 6.72
N THR A 314 -15.11 23.57 6.63
CA THR A 314 -13.80 24.23 6.77
C THR A 314 -13.19 24.63 5.43
N TRP A 315 -13.39 23.85 4.36
CA TRP A 315 -12.82 24.11 3.04
C TRP A 315 -13.86 23.96 1.92
N PRO A 316 -13.83 24.81 0.86
CA PRO A 316 -14.79 24.72 -0.23
C PRO A 316 -14.61 23.49 -1.13
N HIS A 317 -13.41 22.86 -1.13
CA HIS A 317 -13.01 21.87 -2.13
C HIS A 317 -13.89 20.62 -2.17
N TRP A 318 -14.39 20.15 -1.02
CA TRP A 318 -15.28 18.98 -0.97
C TRP A 318 -16.56 19.17 -1.80
N ASN A 319 -17.16 20.35 -1.68
CA ASN A 319 -18.37 20.72 -2.40
C ASN A 319 -18.03 21.06 -3.87
N ALA A 320 -16.91 21.74 -4.11
CA ALA A 320 -16.46 22.12 -5.46
C ALA A 320 -16.16 20.92 -6.38
N THR A 321 -15.77 19.76 -5.83
CA THR A 321 -15.58 18.51 -6.60
C THR A 321 -16.86 17.67 -6.74
N GLY A 322 -18.04 18.26 -6.52
CA GLY A 322 -19.33 17.57 -6.66
C GLY A 322 -19.62 16.57 -5.54
N GLY A 323 -19.14 16.83 -4.32
CA GLY A 323 -19.34 15.93 -3.18
C GLY A 323 -18.40 14.73 -3.17
N GLY A 324 -17.13 14.97 -3.52
CA GLY A 324 -16.05 14.01 -3.34
C GLY A 324 -15.32 13.53 -4.60
N GLY A 325 -15.65 13.98 -5.81
CA GLY A 325 -15.19 13.38 -7.08
C GLY A 325 -13.67 13.15 -7.25
N ARG A 326 -12.83 13.93 -6.55
CA ARG A 326 -11.35 13.80 -6.54
C ARG A 326 -10.79 13.46 -5.14
N HIS A 327 -11.63 13.01 -4.21
CA HIS A 327 -11.28 12.79 -2.81
C HIS A 327 -10.98 11.32 -2.54
N LEU A 328 -9.81 11.06 -1.96
CA LEU A 328 -9.26 9.72 -1.74
C LEU A 328 -9.43 9.31 -0.28
N PHE A 329 -10.17 8.21 -0.07
CA PHE A 329 -10.29 7.54 1.23
C PHE A 329 -9.65 6.14 1.18
N ILE A 330 -9.23 5.61 2.32
CA ILE A 330 -8.66 4.25 2.43
C ILE A 330 -9.55 3.37 3.31
N HIS A 331 -10.14 2.31 2.72
CA HIS A 331 -10.85 1.27 3.47
C HIS A 331 -10.00 0.00 3.60
N THR A 332 -9.48 -0.22 4.81
CA THR A 332 -8.59 -1.35 5.14
C THR A 332 -9.33 -2.66 5.44
N GLY A 333 -10.65 -2.62 5.47
CA GLY A 333 -11.51 -3.73 5.85
C GLY A 333 -11.53 -4.91 4.89
N ASP A 334 -12.27 -5.93 5.29
CA ASP A 334 -12.36 -7.20 4.57
C ASP A 334 -13.40 -7.16 3.45
N TRP A 335 -14.44 -6.32 3.55
CA TRP A 335 -15.44 -6.14 2.49
C TRP A 335 -15.48 -4.71 1.92
N GLY A 336 -14.44 -3.91 2.15
CA GLY A 336 -14.34 -2.56 1.58
C GLY A 336 -15.51 -1.68 2.04
N ARG A 337 -16.14 -0.97 1.09
CA ARG A 337 -17.20 0.01 1.38
C ARG A 337 -18.50 -0.61 1.92
N ASP A 338 -18.71 -1.91 1.75
CA ASP A 338 -19.86 -2.64 2.31
C ASP A 338 -19.83 -2.71 3.84
N GLU A 339 -18.66 -2.51 4.46
CA GLU A 339 -18.55 -2.38 5.91
C GLU A 339 -18.96 -0.98 6.44
N LEU A 340 -19.32 0.00 5.58
CA LEU A 340 -19.77 1.33 6.01
C LEU A 340 -21.28 1.35 6.34
N THR A 341 -21.73 2.32 7.14
CA THR A 341 -23.17 2.63 7.24
C THR A 341 -23.69 3.24 5.94
N GLU A 342 -24.98 3.05 5.65
CA GLU A 342 -25.65 3.63 4.48
C GLU A 342 -25.45 5.14 4.40
N GLU A 343 -25.53 5.84 5.54
CA GLU A 343 -25.27 7.27 5.66
C GLU A 343 -23.84 7.64 5.22
N ALA A 344 -22.82 6.92 5.70
CA ALA A 344 -21.42 7.17 5.32
C ALA A 344 -21.15 6.81 3.85
N ALA A 345 -21.77 5.74 3.34
CA ALA A 345 -21.69 5.34 1.94
C ALA A 345 -22.38 6.35 1.01
N ALA A 346 -23.47 6.98 1.46
CA ALA A 346 -24.15 8.06 0.76
C ALA A 346 -23.33 9.36 0.80
N ALA A 347 -22.85 9.77 1.98
CA ALA A 347 -22.03 10.97 2.17
C ALA A 347 -20.70 10.92 1.37
N THR A 348 -20.15 9.72 1.15
CA THR A 348 -18.93 9.51 0.36
C THR A 348 -19.20 8.93 -1.04
N ARG A 349 -20.43 9.09 -1.58
CA ARG A 349 -20.79 8.53 -2.89
C ARG A 349 -19.92 9.06 -4.03
N GLY A 350 -19.54 10.34 -4.02
CA GLY A 350 -18.64 10.91 -5.02
C GLY A 350 -17.17 10.51 -4.85
N ALA A 351 -16.76 10.09 -3.65
CA ALA A 351 -15.36 9.85 -3.32
C ALA A 351 -14.80 8.53 -3.85
N SER A 352 -13.51 8.52 -4.22
CA SER A 352 -12.79 7.33 -4.65
C SER A 352 -12.18 6.60 -3.46
N TRP A 353 -12.45 5.31 -3.36
CA TRP A 353 -11.95 4.47 -2.27
C TRP A 353 -10.82 3.57 -2.73
N LEU A 354 -9.71 3.66 -2.01
CA LEU A 354 -8.59 2.73 -2.08
C LEU A 354 -8.87 1.58 -1.10
N THR A 355 -8.99 0.35 -1.59
CA THR A 355 -9.42 -0.79 -0.75
C THR A 355 -8.78 -2.12 -1.16
N HIS A 356 -8.80 -3.11 -0.28
CA HIS A 356 -8.32 -4.46 -0.60
C HIS A 356 -9.38 -5.37 -1.24
N TRP A 357 -10.64 -4.93 -1.31
CA TRP A 357 -11.77 -5.75 -1.73
C TRP A 357 -12.38 -5.22 -3.02
N GLY A 358 -12.02 -5.85 -4.15
CA GLY A 358 -12.45 -5.46 -5.50
C GLY A 358 -13.78 -6.03 -5.98
N LEU A 359 -14.72 -6.37 -5.08
CA LEU A 359 -15.94 -7.07 -5.49
C LEU A 359 -16.91 -6.11 -6.21
N ALA A 360 -16.93 -6.20 -7.55
CA ALA A 360 -17.69 -5.30 -8.42
C ALA A 360 -19.13 -5.76 -8.68
N ARG A 361 -19.47 -7.01 -8.37
CA ARG A 361 -20.81 -7.59 -8.53
C ARG A 361 -21.22 -8.37 -7.28
N PRO A 362 -22.50 -8.37 -6.86
CA PRO A 362 -22.94 -9.12 -5.69
C PRO A 362 -22.65 -10.61 -5.83
N HIS A 363 -22.24 -11.26 -4.74
CA HIS A 363 -21.91 -12.68 -4.71
C HIS A 363 -23.00 -13.47 -3.98
N GLU A 364 -24.08 -13.81 -4.69
CA GLU A 364 -25.32 -14.38 -4.13
C GLU A 364 -25.08 -15.52 -3.12
N PHE A 365 -24.29 -16.53 -3.50
CA PHE A 365 -23.99 -17.69 -2.65
C PHE A 365 -23.31 -17.32 -1.31
N ALA A 366 -22.52 -16.26 -1.29
CA ALA A 366 -21.75 -15.82 -0.13
C ALA A 366 -22.45 -14.70 0.66
N GLY A 367 -23.47 -14.08 0.08
CA GLY A 367 -24.17 -12.93 0.65
C GLY A 367 -23.34 -11.64 0.66
N TRP A 368 -22.30 -11.52 -0.17
CA TRP A 368 -21.48 -10.31 -0.25
C TRP A 368 -22.09 -9.31 -1.25
N ALA A 369 -22.23 -8.05 -0.86
CA ALA A 369 -22.68 -7.00 -1.78
C ALA A 369 -21.53 -6.51 -2.67
N ALA A 370 -21.88 -5.87 -3.80
CA ALA A 370 -20.90 -5.13 -4.59
C ALA A 370 -20.38 -3.93 -3.79
N ALA A 371 -19.07 -3.85 -3.61
CA ALA A 371 -18.39 -2.92 -2.71
C ALA A 371 -17.29 -2.08 -3.38
N HIS A 372 -16.99 -2.39 -4.65
CA HIS A 372 -15.99 -1.74 -5.48
C HIS A 372 -16.64 -1.26 -6.78
N ARG A 373 -16.33 -0.05 -7.22
CA ARG A 373 -16.69 0.47 -8.54
C ARG A 373 -15.46 0.50 -9.44
N PRO A 374 -15.40 -0.32 -10.49
CA PRO A 374 -14.37 -0.19 -11.52
C PRO A 374 -14.29 1.25 -12.05
N GLY A 375 -13.08 1.73 -12.33
CA GLY A 375 -12.82 3.11 -12.79
C GLY A 375 -12.93 4.21 -11.71
N THR A 376 -13.75 4.05 -10.66
CA THR A 376 -13.82 5.02 -9.55
C THR A 376 -12.93 4.62 -8.37
N ASP A 377 -13.15 3.43 -7.83
CA ASP A 377 -12.38 2.89 -6.71
C ASP A 377 -11.06 2.26 -7.23
N ILE A 378 -10.11 1.95 -6.34
CA ILE A 378 -8.84 1.27 -6.70
C ILE A 378 -8.61 0.10 -5.76
N VAL A 379 -8.32 -1.09 -6.31
CA VAL A 379 -7.95 -2.26 -5.52
C VAL A 379 -6.45 -2.20 -5.20
N LEU A 380 -6.08 -2.19 -3.92
CA LEU A 380 -4.70 -2.13 -3.46
C LEU A 380 -4.19 -3.51 -2.96
N PRO A 381 -2.90 -3.84 -3.17
CA PRO A 381 -2.33 -5.07 -2.68
C PRO A 381 -2.23 -5.08 -1.16
N MET A 382 -2.57 -6.21 -0.53
CA MET A 382 -2.55 -6.32 0.92
C MET A 382 -1.14 -6.18 1.49
N VAL A 383 -1.04 -5.27 2.46
CA VAL A 383 0.14 -5.04 3.31
C VAL A 383 0.49 -6.32 4.07
N LEU A 384 1.64 -6.93 3.76
CA LEU A 384 2.10 -8.14 4.42
C LEU A 384 2.67 -7.82 5.80
N GLN A 385 2.10 -8.41 6.85
CA GLN A 385 2.62 -8.26 8.22
C GLN A 385 4.07 -8.74 8.31
N ALA A 386 4.91 -8.08 9.12
CA ALA A 386 6.33 -8.43 9.27
C ALA A 386 6.58 -9.90 9.71
N SER A 387 5.60 -10.51 10.41
CA SER A 387 5.58 -11.94 10.73
C SER A 387 5.53 -12.84 9.48
N VAL A 388 4.83 -12.44 8.43
CA VAL A 388 4.73 -13.14 7.15
C VAL A 388 6.06 -13.06 6.41
N LEU A 389 6.64 -11.86 6.30
CA LEU A 389 7.93 -11.64 5.64
C LEU A 389 9.07 -12.46 6.28
N SER A 390 9.12 -12.45 7.61
CA SER A 390 10.12 -13.20 8.39
C SER A 390 9.89 -14.71 8.36
N SER A 391 8.65 -15.18 8.53
CA SER A 391 8.31 -16.61 8.52
C SER A 391 8.53 -17.27 7.16
N TYR A 392 8.30 -16.54 6.06
CA TYR A 392 8.48 -17.08 4.71
C TYR A 392 9.89 -16.90 4.15
N ARG A 393 10.78 -16.17 4.83
CA ARG A 393 12.16 -15.90 4.39
C ARG A 393 12.24 -15.47 2.91
N LEU A 394 11.33 -14.59 2.50
CA LEU A 394 11.02 -14.28 1.09
C LEU A 394 12.23 -13.84 0.25
N THR A 395 13.30 -13.41 0.90
CA THR A 395 14.30 -12.50 0.36
C THR A 395 15.49 -13.19 -0.31
N ARG A 396 15.67 -14.51 -0.14
CA ARG A 396 16.67 -15.29 -0.94
C ARG A 396 16.16 -16.62 -1.48
N ALA A 397 15.04 -17.13 -0.95
CA ALA A 397 14.54 -18.44 -1.35
C ALA A 397 13.70 -18.38 -2.64
N SER A 398 13.11 -17.23 -2.97
CA SER A 398 12.37 -17.00 -4.21
C SER A 398 13.29 -17.09 -5.45
N PRO A 399 12.91 -17.80 -6.52
CA PRO A 399 13.70 -17.82 -7.76
C PRO A 399 13.62 -16.50 -8.55
N LEU A 400 12.76 -15.56 -8.13
CA LEU A 400 12.70 -14.21 -8.70
C LEU A 400 13.86 -13.32 -8.21
N HIS A 401 14.47 -13.66 -7.07
CA HIS A 401 15.68 -12.98 -6.60
C HIS A 401 16.84 -13.32 -7.55
N PRO A 402 17.71 -12.36 -7.96
CA PRO A 402 18.77 -12.63 -8.95
C PRO A 402 19.78 -13.70 -8.49
N ALA A 403 20.14 -13.67 -7.20
CA ALA A 403 20.94 -14.71 -6.53
C ALA A 403 20.08 -15.86 -5.92
N GLY A 404 18.80 -15.95 -6.27
CA GLY A 404 17.88 -16.98 -5.77
C GLY A 404 18.12 -18.34 -6.44
N PRO A 405 17.95 -19.47 -5.72
CA PRO A 405 18.17 -20.78 -6.29
C PRO A 405 17.02 -21.17 -7.23
N ARG A 406 17.32 -21.40 -8.51
CA ARG A 406 16.38 -21.96 -9.48
C ARG A 406 16.20 -23.46 -9.24
N ARG A 407 15.30 -23.81 -8.30
CA ARG A 407 14.97 -25.19 -7.95
C ARG A 407 13.86 -25.75 -8.86
N PRO A 408 13.84 -27.06 -9.16
CA PRO A 408 12.69 -27.70 -9.78
C PRO A 408 11.41 -27.49 -8.97
N ARG A 409 10.28 -27.31 -9.65
CA ARG A 409 8.93 -27.19 -9.06
C ARG A 409 8.13 -28.48 -9.34
N PRO A 410 8.28 -29.54 -8.51
CA PRO A 410 7.66 -30.84 -8.77
C PRO A 410 6.14 -30.86 -8.56
N ASN A 411 5.55 -29.95 -7.75
CA ASN A 411 4.10 -29.91 -7.57
C ASN A 411 3.44 -29.05 -8.66
N THR A 412 2.28 -29.46 -9.15
CA THR A 412 1.43 -28.67 -10.05
C THR A 412 0.78 -27.52 -9.29
N LEU A 413 -0.11 -27.81 -8.32
CA LEU A 413 -0.80 -26.79 -7.52
C LEU A 413 -0.48 -26.93 -6.02
N PHE A 414 -0.31 -25.80 -5.35
CA PHE A 414 -0.36 -25.72 -3.88
C PHE A 414 -1.49 -24.82 -3.36
N PHE A 415 -2.15 -25.29 -2.31
CA PHE A 415 -2.98 -24.54 -1.40
C PHE A 415 -2.81 -25.09 0.02
N ALA A 416 -2.62 -24.21 0.99
CA ALA A 416 -2.89 -24.55 2.37
C ALA A 416 -3.68 -23.45 3.09
N GLY A 417 -4.51 -23.88 4.03
CA GLY A 417 -5.20 -22.99 4.96
C GLY A 417 -6.59 -23.52 5.32
N ARG A 418 -7.29 -22.75 6.15
CA ARG A 418 -8.67 -23.05 6.55
C ARG A 418 -9.53 -23.37 5.31
N VAL A 419 -10.15 -24.55 5.33
CA VAL A 419 -11.10 -25.07 4.32
C VAL A 419 -12.54 -24.88 4.80
N CYS A 420 -12.88 -25.31 6.02
CA CYS A 420 -14.17 -25.07 6.66
C CYS A 420 -14.12 -23.82 7.57
N GLY A 421 -15.14 -22.95 7.56
CA GLY A 421 -15.16 -21.68 8.31
C GLY A 421 -14.97 -21.85 9.81
N SER A 422 -15.61 -22.87 10.36
CA SER A 422 -15.54 -23.42 11.72
C SER A 422 -14.15 -23.87 12.16
N ARG A 423 -13.22 -24.07 11.22
CA ARG A 423 -11.91 -24.75 11.39
C ARG A 423 -12.00 -26.27 11.60
N ALA A 424 -13.18 -26.88 11.42
CA ALA A 424 -13.28 -28.33 11.40
C ALA A 424 -12.48 -28.94 10.22
N SER A 425 -12.07 -30.19 10.37
CA SER A 425 -11.49 -30.96 9.26
C SER A 425 -12.57 -31.26 8.22
N PRO A 426 -12.30 -31.06 6.92
CA PRO A 426 -13.19 -31.50 5.86
C PRO A 426 -13.20 -33.04 5.75
N SER A 427 -14.37 -33.58 5.45
CA SER A 427 -14.60 -34.96 5.02
C SER A 427 -13.77 -35.29 3.77
N THR A 428 -13.18 -36.48 3.76
CA THR A 428 -12.52 -37.08 2.58
C THR A 428 -13.38 -38.20 1.98
N ASN A 429 -14.61 -38.37 2.47
CA ASN A 429 -15.47 -39.53 2.25
C ASN A 429 -16.15 -39.55 0.87
N GLY A 430 -15.81 -38.62 -0.03
CA GLY A 430 -16.41 -38.49 -1.36
C GLY A 430 -17.78 -37.81 -1.42
N SER A 431 -18.29 -37.24 -0.31
CA SER A 431 -19.53 -36.44 -0.30
C SER A 431 -19.27 -34.92 -0.18
N PHE A 432 -20.04 -34.13 -0.92
CA PHE A 432 -20.13 -32.67 -0.80
C PHE A 432 -21.52 -32.29 -0.24
N PRO A 433 -21.65 -31.27 0.64
CA PRO A 433 -20.59 -30.47 1.24
C PRO A 433 -19.70 -31.29 2.18
N ASN A 434 -18.40 -31.02 2.13
CA ASN A 434 -17.39 -31.76 2.89
C ASN A 434 -17.10 -31.14 4.27
N CYS A 435 -17.81 -30.09 4.69
CA CYS A 435 -17.62 -29.47 6.01
C CYS A 435 -18.78 -29.82 6.97
N PRO A 436 -18.51 -30.15 8.25
CA PRO A 436 -19.57 -30.46 9.22
C PRO A 436 -20.34 -29.20 9.64
N ASN A 437 -21.59 -29.40 10.06
CA ASN A 437 -22.55 -28.35 10.45
C ASN A 437 -22.91 -27.39 9.31
N VAL A 438 -23.55 -27.94 8.26
CA VAL A 438 -24.04 -27.23 7.07
C VAL A 438 -25.23 -26.31 7.42
N LEU A 439 -24.94 -25.20 8.07
CA LEU A 439 -25.75 -24.00 8.05
C LEU A 439 -24.99 -23.00 7.18
N GLY A 440 -25.60 -22.48 6.10
CA GLY A 440 -24.92 -21.92 4.92
C GLY A 440 -23.82 -20.86 5.13
N LYS A 441 -23.71 -20.29 6.34
CA LYS A 441 -22.58 -19.47 6.80
C LYS A 441 -21.22 -20.18 6.69
N GLU A 442 -21.18 -21.51 6.87
CA GLU A 442 -19.94 -22.30 6.79
C GLU A 442 -19.35 -22.38 5.38
N ASP A 443 -20.16 -22.25 4.34
CA ASP A 443 -19.69 -22.22 2.94
C ASP A 443 -19.57 -20.79 2.40
N ALA A 444 -20.45 -19.89 2.84
CA ALA A 444 -20.38 -18.47 2.50
C ALA A 444 -19.05 -17.81 2.85
N TYR A 445 -18.33 -18.24 3.90
CA TYR A 445 -17.07 -17.58 4.29
C TYR A 445 -15.97 -17.58 3.21
N SER A 446 -16.05 -18.43 2.19
CA SER A 446 -15.14 -18.38 1.03
C SER A 446 -15.83 -18.79 -0.26
N ALA A 447 -17.11 -18.43 -0.41
CA ALA A 447 -17.93 -18.76 -1.57
C ALA A 447 -17.92 -20.26 -1.97
N ALA A 448 -17.82 -21.17 -0.98
CA ALA A 448 -17.52 -22.60 -1.16
C ALA A 448 -16.25 -22.95 -1.95
N THR A 449 -15.49 -21.98 -2.48
CA THR A 449 -14.35 -22.21 -3.37
C THR A 449 -13.28 -23.10 -2.74
N ARG A 450 -12.98 -22.90 -1.45
CA ARG A 450 -11.96 -23.71 -0.75
C ARG A 450 -12.43 -25.13 -0.47
N GLN A 451 -13.71 -25.28 -0.12
CA GLN A 451 -14.39 -26.55 0.09
C GLN A 451 -14.43 -27.37 -1.19
N ARG A 452 -14.86 -26.77 -2.31
CA ARG A 452 -14.86 -27.36 -3.65
C ARG A 452 -13.45 -27.73 -4.11
N ALA A 453 -12.47 -26.84 -3.95
CA ALA A 453 -11.09 -27.12 -4.34
C ALA A 453 -10.48 -28.28 -3.55
N PHE A 454 -10.75 -28.38 -2.24
CA PHE A 454 -10.35 -29.54 -1.43
C PHE A 454 -11.11 -30.79 -1.87
N TYR A 455 -12.43 -30.72 -1.97
CA TYR A 455 -13.30 -31.84 -2.35
C TYR A 455 -12.85 -32.51 -3.65
N HIS A 456 -12.60 -31.73 -4.70
CA HIS A 456 -12.21 -32.26 -6.02
C HIS A 456 -10.73 -32.63 -6.15
N HIS A 457 -9.79 -31.99 -5.42
CA HIS A 457 -8.34 -32.10 -5.74
C HIS A 457 -7.40 -32.41 -4.57
N HIS A 458 -7.88 -32.64 -3.35
CA HIS A 458 -6.99 -32.93 -2.20
C HIS A 458 -6.15 -34.21 -2.35
N ASN A 459 -6.67 -35.22 -3.05
CA ASN A 459 -6.00 -36.52 -3.26
C ASN A 459 -5.50 -36.71 -4.70
N ARG A 460 -5.06 -35.62 -5.38
CA ARG A 460 -4.57 -35.67 -6.76
C ARG A 460 -3.03 -35.66 -6.80
N THR A 461 -2.45 -36.55 -7.61
CA THR A 461 -0.99 -36.65 -7.78
C THR A 461 -0.38 -35.32 -8.23
N GLY A 462 0.66 -34.86 -7.54
CA GLY A 462 1.30 -33.57 -7.81
C GLY A 462 0.55 -32.35 -7.26
N TRP A 463 -0.61 -32.52 -6.62
CA TRP A 463 -1.39 -31.43 -6.02
C TRP A 463 -1.27 -31.49 -4.49
N LYS A 464 -1.13 -30.32 -3.87
CA LYS A 464 -1.12 -30.16 -2.42
C LYS A 464 -2.24 -29.22 -2.01
N VAL A 465 -3.47 -29.74 -1.84
CA VAL A 465 -4.62 -28.95 -1.35
C VAL A 465 -4.92 -29.38 0.09
N LEU A 466 -4.44 -28.59 1.06
CA LEU A 466 -4.32 -28.99 2.47
C LEU A 466 -5.07 -28.02 3.41
N THR A 467 -5.47 -28.50 4.58
CA THR A 467 -6.01 -27.64 5.66
C THR A 467 -4.93 -26.82 6.37
N HIS A 468 -3.69 -27.32 6.38
CA HIS A 468 -2.52 -26.69 6.99
C HIS A 468 -1.23 -27.22 6.33
N SER A 469 -0.15 -26.43 6.37
CA SER A 469 1.21 -26.91 6.08
C SER A 469 2.20 -26.34 7.10
N ARG A 470 3.07 -27.22 7.61
CA ARG A 470 4.22 -26.87 8.47
C ARG A 470 5.39 -26.29 7.66
N SER A 471 5.37 -26.46 6.34
CA SER A 471 6.42 -26.10 5.38
C SER A 471 5.94 -25.07 4.34
N TYR A 472 4.93 -24.27 4.68
CA TYR A 472 4.13 -23.43 3.78
C TYR A 472 4.94 -22.69 2.69
N ALA A 473 6.00 -21.97 3.07
CA ALA A 473 6.84 -21.24 2.09
C ALA A 473 7.61 -22.19 1.16
N SER A 474 8.18 -23.28 1.70
CA SER A 474 8.88 -24.31 0.90
C SER A 474 7.94 -25.02 -0.06
N ASP A 475 6.69 -25.27 0.34
CA ASP A 475 5.67 -25.85 -0.55
C ASP A 475 5.31 -24.90 -1.69
N MET A 476 5.13 -23.60 -1.43
CA MET A 476 4.91 -22.59 -2.48
C MET A 476 6.11 -22.45 -3.43
N LEU A 477 7.34 -22.52 -2.90
CA LEU A 477 8.57 -22.50 -3.71
C LEU A 477 8.73 -23.74 -4.61
N ALA A 478 8.13 -24.87 -4.22
CA ALA A 478 8.20 -26.15 -4.95
C ALA A 478 7.01 -26.38 -5.90
N SER A 479 6.10 -25.41 -6.07
CA SER A 479 4.83 -25.59 -6.81
C SER A 479 4.72 -24.65 -8.00
N LYS A 480 4.23 -25.11 -9.15
CA LYS A 480 4.09 -24.25 -10.34
C LYS A 480 3.02 -23.18 -10.14
N PHE A 481 1.87 -23.59 -9.64
CA PHE A 481 0.68 -22.79 -9.40
C PHE A 481 0.34 -22.72 -7.90
N CYS A 482 -0.26 -21.61 -7.46
CA CYS A 482 -0.69 -21.39 -6.08
C CYS A 482 -2.13 -20.85 -6.03
N LEU A 483 -3.06 -21.66 -5.52
CA LEU A 483 -4.47 -21.29 -5.42
C LEU A 483 -4.61 -20.11 -4.44
N SER A 484 -5.21 -19.03 -4.93
CA SER A 484 -5.31 -17.75 -4.23
C SER A 484 -6.74 -17.34 -3.91
N PRO A 485 -7.62 -18.23 -3.43
CA PRO A 485 -9.04 -17.93 -3.30
C PRO A 485 -9.32 -17.02 -2.10
N SER A 486 -10.39 -16.24 -2.22
CA SER A 486 -10.92 -15.39 -1.16
C SER A 486 -11.16 -16.15 0.14
N GLY A 487 -11.15 -15.43 1.25
CA GLY A 487 -11.74 -15.87 2.51
C GLY A 487 -12.98 -15.02 2.77
N GLY A 488 -13.26 -14.76 4.05
CA GLY A 488 -14.25 -13.74 4.44
C GLY A 488 -13.63 -12.37 4.29
N GLY A 489 -13.22 -12.04 3.07
CA GLY A 489 -12.30 -10.96 2.73
C GLY A 489 -11.16 -11.40 1.80
N PRO A 490 -10.28 -10.46 1.41
CA PRO A 490 -9.34 -10.64 0.32
C PRO A 490 -8.22 -11.67 0.61
N SER A 491 -7.64 -12.22 -0.44
CA SER A 491 -6.66 -13.31 -0.37
C SER A 491 -5.23 -12.80 -0.26
N LYS A 492 -4.53 -13.06 0.87
CA LYS A 492 -3.10 -12.69 1.02
C LYS A 492 -2.18 -13.38 0.00
N ARG A 493 -2.68 -14.42 -0.67
CA ARG A 493 -1.92 -15.20 -1.66
C ARG A 493 -1.81 -14.50 -3.01
N SER A 494 -2.70 -13.55 -3.33
CA SER A 494 -2.55 -12.70 -4.51
C SER A 494 -1.20 -11.95 -4.50
N VAL A 495 -0.71 -11.55 -3.31
CA VAL A 495 0.62 -10.94 -3.13
C VAL A 495 1.72 -11.98 -2.88
N VAL A 496 1.48 -12.97 -2.00
CA VAL A 496 2.53 -13.93 -1.60
C VAL A 496 2.92 -14.92 -2.70
N ALA A 497 1.99 -15.32 -3.60
CA ALA A 497 2.30 -16.27 -4.66
C ALA A 497 3.27 -15.68 -5.70
N PRO A 498 3.03 -14.48 -6.27
CA PRO A 498 4.02 -13.77 -7.07
C PRO A 498 5.35 -13.61 -6.36
N LEU A 499 5.40 -13.14 -5.11
CA LEU A 499 6.66 -12.96 -4.37
C LEU A 499 7.52 -14.24 -4.26
N LEU A 500 6.88 -15.41 -4.19
CA LEU A 500 7.56 -16.72 -4.16
C LEU A 500 7.75 -17.37 -5.55
N GLY A 501 7.48 -16.65 -6.64
CA GLY A 501 7.60 -17.14 -8.01
C GLY A 501 6.61 -18.26 -8.36
N CYS A 502 5.47 -18.30 -7.68
CA CYS A 502 4.39 -19.26 -7.90
C CYS A 502 3.26 -18.56 -8.67
N VAL A 503 2.80 -19.11 -9.80
CA VAL A 503 1.74 -18.48 -10.60
C VAL A 503 0.44 -18.47 -9.78
N PRO A 504 -0.15 -17.30 -9.44
CA PRO A 504 -1.39 -17.24 -8.69
C PRO A 504 -2.55 -17.79 -9.53
N VAL A 505 -3.41 -18.58 -8.89
CA VAL A 505 -4.68 -19.04 -9.48
C VAL A 505 -5.83 -18.37 -8.74
N THR A 506 -6.50 -17.43 -9.40
CA THR A 506 -7.67 -16.71 -8.87
C THR A 506 -8.95 -17.46 -9.18
N VAL A 507 -9.99 -17.24 -8.38
CA VAL A 507 -11.22 -18.07 -8.46
C VAL A 507 -12.54 -17.34 -8.20
N THR A 508 -12.54 -16.22 -7.46
CA THR A 508 -13.80 -15.60 -7.02
C THR A 508 -14.39 -14.71 -8.13
N ASP A 509 -15.44 -15.19 -8.77
CA ASP A 509 -16.16 -14.50 -9.85
C ASP A 509 -16.53 -13.05 -9.44
N GLY A 510 -16.11 -12.08 -10.25
CA GLY A 510 -16.44 -10.65 -10.05
C GLY A 510 -15.62 -9.91 -8.98
N LEU A 511 -14.61 -10.57 -8.38
CA LEU A 511 -13.64 -9.93 -7.47
C LEU A 511 -12.38 -9.51 -8.24
N LEU A 512 -12.24 -8.21 -8.49
CA LEU A 512 -11.02 -7.62 -9.04
C LEU A 512 -9.86 -7.79 -8.05
N GLN A 513 -8.70 -8.14 -8.60
CA GLN A 513 -7.43 -8.26 -7.93
C GLN A 513 -6.74 -6.88 -7.82
N PRO A 514 -5.67 -6.76 -7.01
CA PRO A 514 -4.94 -5.50 -6.87
C PRO A 514 -4.51 -4.88 -8.20
N PHE A 515 -4.88 -3.62 -8.39
CA PHE A 515 -4.70 -2.81 -9.59
C PHE A 515 -5.40 -3.31 -10.86
N GLU A 516 -6.33 -4.26 -10.80
CA GLU A 516 -7.24 -4.45 -11.93
C GLU A 516 -8.24 -3.28 -12.04
N PRO A 517 -8.58 -2.82 -13.26
CA PRO A 517 -8.12 -3.34 -14.55
C PRO A 517 -6.88 -2.65 -15.13
N GLU A 518 -6.29 -1.65 -14.45
CA GLU A 518 -5.06 -0.97 -14.89
C GLU A 518 -3.83 -1.89 -15.06
N MET A 519 -3.83 -3.03 -14.35
CA MET A 519 -2.83 -4.08 -14.36
C MET A 519 -3.46 -5.38 -14.89
N ALA A 520 -2.97 -5.85 -16.04
CA ALA A 520 -3.43 -7.05 -16.72
C ALA A 520 -3.00 -8.35 -16.01
N TRP A 521 -3.81 -8.86 -15.07
CA TRP A 521 -3.51 -10.07 -14.29
C TRP A 521 -3.44 -11.34 -15.13
N GLU A 522 -4.21 -11.43 -16.22
CA GLU A 522 -4.20 -12.54 -17.17
C GLU A 522 -2.84 -12.74 -17.87
N ARG A 523 -1.91 -11.78 -17.73
CA ARG A 523 -0.53 -11.92 -18.20
C ARG A 523 0.37 -12.74 -17.27
N PHE A 524 0.04 -12.86 -15.98
CA PHE A 524 0.89 -13.52 -14.96
C PHE A 524 0.14 -14.42 -13.97
N ALA A 525 -1.19 -14.51 -14.08
CA ALA A 525 -2.09 -15.31 -13.26
C ALA A 525 -3.00 -16.20 -14.14
N VAL A 526 -3.62 -17.20 -13.53
CA VAL A 526 -4.69 -18.00 -14.17
C VAL A 526 -5.99 -17.78 -13.41
N ASP A 527 -6.98 -17.19 -14.06
CA ASP A 527 -8.32 -17.07 -13.49
C ASP A 527 -9.18 -18.31 -13.82
N ILE A 528 -9.85 -18.84 -12.80
CA ILE A 528 -10.67 -20.07 -12.88
C ILE A 528 -12.05 -19.74 -12.32
N ARG A 529 -13.09 -19.71 -13.15
CA ARG A 529 -14.45 -19.40 -12.67
C ARG A 529 -14.89 -20.39 -11.59
N GLU A 530 -15.71 -19.98 -10.62
CA GLU A 530 -16.09 -20.83 -9.47
C GLU A 530 -16.80 -22.13 -9.88
N ARG A 531 -17.44 -22.14 -11.05
CA ARG A 531 -18.08 -23.30 -11.68
C ARG A 531 -17.09 -24.30 -12.28
N ASP A 532 -15.91 -23.84 -12.66
CA ASP A 532 -14.87 -24.60 -13.36
C ASP A 532 -13.86 -25.25 -12.38
N ILE A 533 -13.99 -24.96 -11.07
CA ILE A 533 -13.24 -25.61 -9.98
C ILE A 533 -13.18 -27.15 -10.14
N PRO A 534 -14.26 -27.90 -10.45
CA PRO A 534 -14.19 -29.37 -10.58
C PRO A 534 -13.23 -29.85 -11.67
N VAL A 535 -13.07 -29.06 -12.75
CA VAL A 535 -12.20 -29.36 -13.90
C VAL A 535 -10.91 -28.55 -13.92
N MET A 536 -10.64 -27.73 -12.89
CA MET A 536 -9.44 -26.90 -12.75
C MET A 536 -8.13 -27.68 -12.99
N HIS A 537 -8.09 -28.97 -12.68
CA HIS A 537 -6.93 -29.80 -13.01
C HIS A 537 -6.64 -29.88 -14.50
N ARG A 538 -7.66 -30.02 -15.35
CA ARG A 538 -7.50 -30.05 -16.82
C ARG A 538 -7.03 -28.70 -17.35
N LEU A 539 -7.51 -27.60 -16.74
CA LEU A 539 -7.15 -26.24 -17.10
C LEU A 539 -5.67 -25.95 -16.76
N LEU A 540 -5.19 -26.34 -15.58
CA LEU A 540 -3.80 -26.10 -15.18
C LEU A 540 -2.79 -27.11 -15.75
N GLU A 541 -3.19 -28.37 -15.93
CA GLU A 541 -2.34 -29.43 -16.51
C GLU A 541 -2.31 -29.38 -18.05
N GLY A 542 -3.29 -28.72 -18.67
CA GLY A 542 -3.35 -28.48 -20.12
C GLY A 542 -2.51 -27.28 -20.60
N LEU A 543 -1.95 -26.48 -19.68
CA LEU A 543 -1.02 -25.40 -20.03
C LEU A 543 0.35 -25.98 -20.41
N ASP A 544 0.85 -25.62 -21.58
CA ASP A 544 2.17 -26.07 -22.04
C ASP A 544 3.33 -25.35 -21.32
N GLY A 545 4.56 -25.81 -21.57
CA GLY A 545 5.77 -25.25 -20.96
C GLY A 545 6.07 -23.81 -21.36
N GLY A 546 5.68 -23.39 -22.56
CA GLY A 546 5.84 -22.03 -23.06
C GLY A 546 4.82 -21.07 -22.43
N GLN A 547 3.57 -21.49 -22.32
CA GLN A 547 2.51 -20.74 -21.61
C GLN A 547 2.88 -20.54 -20.14
N LEU A 548 3.35 -21.60 -19.45
CA LEU A 548 3.82 -21.50 -18.07
C LEU A 548 5.07 -20.59 -17.96
N GLY A 549 6.00 -20.68 -18.92
CA GLY A 549 7.16 -19.80 -19.01
C GLY A 549 6.77 -18.32 -19.09
N ALA A 550 5.83 -17.98 -19.99
CA ALA A 550 5.36 -16.61 -20.18
C ALA A 550 4.71 -16.00 -18.92
N PHE A 551 3.96 -16.79 -18.13
CA PHE A 551 3.49 -16.34 -16.82
C PHE A 551 4.69 -16.09 -15.86
N GLN A 552 5.61 -17.04 -15.77
CA GLN A 552 6.74 -17.00 -14.82
C GLN A 552 7.74 -15.86 -15.10
N GLU A 553 7.96 -15.51 -16.37
CA GLU A 553 8.80 -14.37 -16.76
C GLU A 553 8.23 -13.04 -16.25
N ARG A 554 6.91 -12.87 -16.28
CA ARG A 554 6.24 -11.65 -15.81
C ARG A 554 6.07 -11.57 -14.30
N LEU A 555 6.16 -12.69 -13.58
CA LEU A 555 6.00 -12.71 -12.11
C LEU A 555 6.99 -11.79 -11.37
N ARG A 556 8.21 -11.54 -11.87
CA ARG A 556 9.14 -10.59 -11.22
C ARG A 556 8.62 -9.15 -11.27
N CYS A 557 8.02 -8.75 -12.38
CA CYS A 557 7.45 -7.41 -12.50
C CYS A 557 6.18 -7.29 -11.62
N ALA A 558 5.27 -8.25 -11.78
CA ALA A 558 4.05 -8.29 -10.97
C ALA A 558 4.33 -8.31 -9.46
N ALA A 559 5.33 -9.07 -9.02
CA ALA A 559 5.71 -9.12 -7.60
C ALA A 559 6.31 -7.80 -7.06
N GLN A 560 6.82 -6.90 -7.92
CA GLN A 560 7.21 -5.55 -7.51
C GLN A 560 5.97 -4.66 -7.34
N HIS A 561 5.11 -4.58 -8.36
CA HIS A 561 3.85 -3.81 -8.28
C HIS A 561 2.98 -4.23 -7.09
N LEU A 562 2.96 -5.53 -6.75
CA LEU A 562 2.16 -6.06 -5.65
C LEU A 562 2.81 -5.94 -4.26
N PHE A 563 4.02 -5.39 -4.16
CA PHE A 563 4.76 -5.26 -2.90
C PHE A 563 5.13 -3.81 -2.60
N TRP A 564 5.15 -3.46 -1.31
CA TRP A 564 5.34 -2.09 -0.83
C TRP A 564 6.83 -1.83 -0.50
N SER A 565 7.75 -2.08 -1.44
CA SER A 565 9.20 -2.03 -1.15
C SER A 565 9.71 -0.62 -0.79
N SER A 566 9.09 0.46 -1.25
CA SER A 566 9.43 1.83 -0.81
C SER A 566 9.14 2.06 0.68
N LEU A 567 8.24 1.27 1.27
CA LEU A 567 7.85 1.31 2.69
C LEU A 567 8.56 0.26 3.55
N TYR A 568 8.81 -0.93 3.00
CA TYR A 568 9.40 -2.07 3.72
C TYR A 568 10.92 -2.17 3.54
N GLY A 569 11.44 -1.77 2.38
CA GLY A 569 12.73 -2.21 1.86
C GLY A 569 12.59 -3.27 0.77
N GLY A 570 13.61 -3.41 -0.08
CA GLY A 570 13.58 -4.30 -1.24
C GLY A 570 13.64 -5.80 -0.88
N VAL A 571 13.07 -6.65 -1.74
CA VAL A 571 13.04 -8.12 -1.57
C VAL A 571 13.81 -8.89 -2.65
N PHE A 572 14.09 -8.27 -3.80
CA PHE A 572 14.82 -8.82 -4.95
C PHE A 572 16.01 -7.97 -5.41
N GLY A 573 16.45 -7.01 -4.59
CA GLY A 573 17.48 -6.02 -4.95
C GLY A 573 16.97 -4.85 -5.79
N GLU A 574 15.65 -4.65 -5.86
CA GLU A 574 15.02 -3.49 -6.49
C GLU A 574 15.17 -2.20 -5.66
N ASP A 575 15.06 -1.06 -6.33
CA ASP A 575 15.03 0.29 -5.74
C ASP A 575 13.60 0.78 -5.41
N GLY A 576 12.57 -0.02 -5.72
CA GLY A 576 11.18 0.28 -5.45
C GLY A 576 10.49 1.16 -6.48
N ARG A 577 11.14 1.47 -7.62
CA ARG A 577 10.55 2.28 -8.69
C ARG A 577 9.20 1.77 -9.23
N TYR A 578 8.95 0.46 -9.14
CA TYR A 578 7.72 -0.21 -9.59
C TYR A 578 6.89 -0.76 -8.42
N ASP A 579 7.05 -0.23 -7.20
CA ASP A 579 6.36 -0.77 -6.03
C ASP A 579 4.84 -0.41 -6.01
N ALA A 580 4.11 -0.98 -5.06
CA ALA A 580 2.69 -0.74 -4.88
C ALA A 580 2.31 0.74 -4.63
N PHE A 581 3.20 1.54 -4.04
CA PHE A 581 2.95 2.97 -3.84
C PHE A 581 3.15 3.75 -5.15
N GLU A 582 4.24 3.49 -5.88
CA GLU A 582 4.45 4.10 -7.20
C GLU A 582 3.36 3.66 -8.21
N THR A 583 2.86 2.43 -8.10
CA THR A 583 1.76 1.93 -8.94
C THR A 583 0.47 2.71 -8.70
N LEU A 584 0.10 2.94 -7.44
CA LEU A 584 -1.00 3.84 -7.08
C LEU A 584 -0.77 5.26 -7.63
N ALA A 585 0.45 5.80 -7.49
CA ALA A 585 0.78 7.13 -8.00
C ALA A 585 0.61 7.21 -9.54
N GLN A 586 1.08 6.22 -10.31
CA GLN A 586 0.92 6.21 -11.77
C GLN A 586 -0.54 6.04 -12.21
N ILE A 587 -1.35 5.24 -11.51
CA ILE A 587 -2.80 5.14 -11.79
C ILE A 587 -3.49 6.49 -11.55
N LEU A 588 -3.15 7.18 -10.45
CA LEU A 588 -3.67 8.52 -10.18
C LEU A 588 -3.17 9.55 -11.21
N ARG A 589 -1.92 9.48 -11.67
CA ARG A 589 -1.42 10.31 -12.79
C ARG A 589 -2.27 10.11 -14.04
N MET A 590 -2.54 8.86 -14.42
CA MET A 590 -3.37 8.54 -15.59
C MET A 590 -4.80 9.09 -15.45
N ARG A 591 -5.42 8.94 -14.26
CA ARG A 591 -6.74 9.51 -13.97
C ARG A 591 -6.77 11.04 -13.96
N ALA A 592 -5.66 11.70 -13.64
CA ALA A 592 -5.54 13.16 -13.72
C ALA A 592 -5.37 13.66 -15.16
N ALA A 593 -4.51 12.99 -15.94
CA ALA A 593 -4.24 13.36 -17.33
C ALA A 593 -5.37 12.98 -18.30
N TYR A 594 -6.04 11.84 -18.05
CA TYR A 594 -7.04 11.24 -18.92
C TYR A 594 -8.31 10.85 -18.14
N PRO A 595 -9.07 11.83 -17.59
CA PRO A 595 -10.16 11.58 -16.63
C PRO A 595 -11.34 10.76 -17.17
N ASN A 596 -11.50 10.69 -18.50
CA ASN A 596 -12.58 9.95 -19.17
C ASN A 596 -12.11 8.67 -19.88
N LEU A 597 -10.81 8.33 -19.79
CA LEU A 597 -10.23 7.16 -20.46
C LEU A 597 -10.48 5.89 -19.63
N ALA A 598 -10.83 4.77 -20.27
CA ALA A 598 -11.04 3.53 -19.54
C ALA A 598 -9.70 3.02 -18.98
N PRO A 599 -9.66 2.48 -17.74
CA PRO A 599 -8.37 2.13 -17.13
C PRO A 599 -7.61 1.00 -17.84
N GLU A 600 -8.31 0.15 -18.59
CA GLU A 600 -7.76 -0.85 -19.51
C GLU A 600 -6.90 -0.23 -20.63
N GLU A 601 -7.22 1.01 -21.05
CA GLU A 601 -6.62 1.69 -22.20
C GLU A 601 -5.35 2.48 -21.83
N TYR A 602 -5.03 2.59 -20.53
CA TYR A 602 -3.91 3.41 -20.04
C TYR A 602 -2.57 3.00 -20.65
N ALA A 603 -2.29 1.70 -20.74
CA ALA A 603 -1.08 1.16 -21.34
C ALA A 603 -1.08 1.17 -22.89
N TYR A 604 -2.19 1.54 -23.53
CA TYR A 604 -2.28 1.77 -24.97
C TYR A 604 -2.04 3.25 -25.32
N VAL A 605 -2.61 4.17 -24.53
CA VAL A 605 -2.54 5.62 -24.78
C VAL A 605 -1.25 6.27 -24.27
N ASP A 606 -0.68 5.78 -23.16
CA ASP A 606 0.50 6.39 -22.52
C ASP A 606 1.69 5.40 -22.52
N PRO A 607 2.69 5.58 -23.42
CA PRO A 607 3.85 4.71 -23.52
C PRO A 607 4.73 4.67 -22.24
N ALA A 608 4.70 5.72 -21.41
CA ALA A 608 5.44 5.73 -20.15
C ALA A 608 4.75 4.88 -19.09
N PHE A 609 3.40 4.88 -19.04
CA PHE A 609 2.61 3.95 -18.24
C PHE A 609 2.77 2.51 -18.74
N ALA A 610 2.79 2.32 -20.07
CA ALA A 610 3.04 1.02 -20.69
C ALA A 610 4.43 0.45 -20.30
N ALA A 611 5.48 1.26 -20.35
CA ALA A 611 6.81 0.87 -19.88
C ALA A 611 6.80 0.56 -18.36
N PHE A 612 6.23 1.48 -17.56
CA PHE A 612 6.14 1.36 -16.10
C PHE A 612 5.46 0.06 -15.66
N ILE A 613 4.27 -0.26 -16.18
CA ILE A 613 3.47 -1.44 -15.77
C ILE A 613 4.07 -2.78 -16.25
N ASN A 614 5.06 -2.72 -17.16
CA ASN A 614 5.86 -3.86 -17.59
C ASN A 614 7.29 -3.84 -17.00
N CYS A 615 7.56 -2.94 -16.04
CA CYS A 615 8.85 -2.75 -15.37
C CYS A 615 10.03 -2.40 -16.30
N GLN A 616 9.74 -1.70 -17.39
CA GLN A 616 10.69 -1.24 -18.40
C GLN A 616 11.05 0.24 -18.19
N GLU A 617 12.20 0.66 -18.71
CA GLU A 617 12.56 2.08 -18.73
C GLU A 617 11.60 2.84 -19.65
N PRO A 618 11.16 4.05 -19.27
CA PRO A 618 10.24 4.84 -20.08
C PRO A 618 10.93 5.23 -21.40
N PRO A 619 10.18 5.32 -22.51
CA PRO A 619 10.74 5.82 -23.76
C PRO A 619 11.20 7.29 -23.58
N PRO A 620 12.25 7.73 -24.30
CA PRO A 620 12.71 9.12 -24.21
C PRO A 620 11.61 10.10 -24.67
N PRO A 621 11.63 11.38 -24.23
CA PRO A 621 10.67 12.39 -24.68
C PRO A 621 10.54 12.48 -26.20
N GLN A 622 9.36 12.82 -26.72
CA GLN A 622 9.10 12.85 -28.17
C GLN A 622 10.10 13.75 -28.92
N GLU A 623 10.46 14.91 -28.37
CA GLU A 623 11.48 15.82 -28.93
C GLU A 623 12.84 15.12 -29.15
N GLN A 624 13.24 14.22 -28.24
CA GLN A 624 14.47 13.44 -28.36
C GLN A 624 14.32 12.26 -29.34
N GLN A 625 13.12 11.71 -29.49
CA GLN A 625 12.83 10.71 -30.52
C GLN A 625 12.86 11.33 -31.91
N GLU A 626 12.33 12.55 -32.07
CA GLU A 626 12.37 13.31 -33.32
C GLU A 626 13.81 13.70 -33.69
N GLU A 627 14.62 14.17 -32.74
CA GLU A 627 16.06 14.37 -32.98
C GLU A 627 16.80 13.08 -33.36
N GLN A 628 16.49 11.95 -32.71
CA GLN A 628 17.13 10.66 -33.01
C GLN A 628 16.73 10.16 -34.40
N GLN A 629 15.45 10.25 -34.78
CA GLN A 629 14.98 9.91 -36.12
C GLN A 629 15.58 10.83 -37.18
N GLN A 630 15.73 12.13 -36.92
CA GLN A 630 16.41 13.06 -37.82
C GLN A 630 17.92 12.76 -37.95
N LYS A 631 18.58 12.29 -36.87
CA LYS A 631 19.98 11.84 -36.91
C LYS A 631 20.16 10.51 -37.67
N GLU A 632 19.22 9.57 -37.56
CA GLU A 632 19.23 8.32 -38.33
C GLU A 632 18.84 8.52 -39.81
N GLN A 633 18.10 9.58 -40.13
CA GLN A 633 17.72 9.96 -41.51
C GLN A 633 18.70 10.94 -42.17
N ALA A 634 19.76 11.37 -41.48
CA ALA A 634 20.80 12.20 -42.06
C ALA A 634 21.54 11.42 -43.17
N PRO A 635 21.57 11.91 -44.43
CA PRO A 635 22.16 11.16 -45.53
C PRO A 635 23.67 11.01 -45.33
N ALA A 636 24.17 9.78 -45.44
CA ALA A 636 25.61 9.53 -45.56
C ALA A 636 26.15 10.30 -46.77
N SER A 637 27.28 10.99 -46.58
CA SER A 637 27.88 11.87 -47.58
C SER A 637 28.00 11.19 -48.95
N PRO A 638 27.58 11.85 -50.06
CA PRO A 638 27.46 11.18 -51.34
C PRO A 638 28.83 10.83 -51.93
N LEU A 639 29.12 9.53 -52.00
CA LEU A 639 30.10 9.01 -52.95
C LEU A 639 29.57 9.19 -54.38
N SER A 640 30.49 9.46 -55.31
CA SER A 640 30.21 9.96 -56.65
C SER A 640 29.30 9.05 -57.51
N VAL A 641 28.37 9.69 -58.23
CA VAL A 641 27.46 9.07 -59.20
C VAL A 641 28.20 8.33 -60.34
N GLY A 642 27.74 7.13 -60.68
CA GLY A 642 28.30 6.31 -61.77
C GLY A 642 27.31 5.29 -62.36
N GLN A 643 26.42 5.76 -63.24
CA GLN A 643 25.73 5.02 -64.33
C GLN A 643 24.70 3.89 -64.01
N ALA A 644 23.43 4.28 -64.17
CA ALA A 644 22.37 3.65 -64.99
C ALA A 644 22.15 2.11 -65.05
N LEU A 645 20.90 1.68 -64.79
CA LEU A 645 19.93 1.32 -65.86
C LEU A 645 18.50 1.12 -65.31
N ALA A 646 17.48 1.18 -66.20
CA ALA A 646 16.05 1.07 -65.87
C ALA A 646 15.61 -0.39 -65.58
N VAL A 647 14.41 -0.68 -65.04
CA VAL A 647 13.13 -0.72 -65.79
C VAL A 647 11.91 -0.70 -64.82
N SER A 648 10.83 -0.01 -65.23
CA SER A 648 9.48 0.06 -64.63
C SER A 648 8.59 -1.16 -65.00
N ALA A 649 7.35 -1.45 -64.55
CA ALA A 649 6.27 -0.80 -63.77
C ALA A 649 5.51 -1.92 -62.97
N GLY A 650 4.38 -1.78 -62.26
CA GLY A 650 3.41 -0.71 -61.95
C GLY A 650 2.58 -1.14 -60.69
N VAL A 651 1.90 -0.27 -59.93
CA VAL A 651 0.55 0.34 -60.19
C VAL A 651 -0.55 -0.74 -60.33
N ALA A 652 -1.68 -0.77 -59.61
CA ALA A 652 -2.41 0.19 -58.74
C ALA A 652 -3.07 -0.54 -57.53
N SER A 653 -3.44 0.09 -56.40
CA SER A 653 -4.73 0.81 -56.10
C SER A 653 -6.01 -0.06 -56.19
N SER A 654 -7.09 0.11 -55.42
CA SER A 654 -7.48 1.07 -54.35
C SER A 654 -8.84 0.67 -53.72
N SER A 655 -9.12 1.16 -52.50
CA SER A 655 -10.47 1.47 -51.94
C SER A 655 -11.51 0.30 -51.81
N THR A 656 -12.63 0.37 -51.08
CA THR A 656 -13.42 1.49 -50.51
C THR A 656 -14.38 0.95 -49.42
N THR A 657 -14.84 1.80 -48.46
CA THR A 657 -16.16 1.80 -47.73
C THR A 657 -16.86 0.49 -47.28
N GLY A 658 -17.58 0.39 -46.15
CA GLY A 658 -18.08 1.38 -45.18
C GLY A 658 -19.46 0.95 -44.63
N GLY A 659 -19.86 1.43 -43.44
CA GLY A 659 -21.18 1.18 -42.84
C GLY A 659 -21.12 0.42 -41.50
N GLY A 660 -21.87 0.88 -40.49
CA GLY A 660 -21.89 0.28 -39.15
C GLY A 660 -23.28 0.28 -38.52
N ARG A 661 -23.38 -0.22 -37.27
CA ARG A 661 -24.44 0.10 -36.30
C ARG A 661 -24.15 -0.51 -34.90
N ASP A 662 -24.59 0.24 -33.90
CA ASP A 662 -25.15 -0.16 -32.60
C ASP A 662 -24.35 -1.10 -31.66
N TRP A 663 -23.87 -0.54 -30.56
CA TRP A 663 -23.25 -1.25 -29.43
C TRP A 663 -24.28 -1.67 -28.38
N ALA A 664 -24.31 -2.96 -28.03
CA ALA A 664 -25.06 -3.48 -26.89
C ALA A 664 -24.27 -4.57 -26.15
N GLY A 665 -24.09 -4.36 -24.83
CA GLY A 665 -23.83 -5.38 -23.80
C GLY A 665 -22.91 -6.57 -24.12
N GLY A 666 -21.60 -6.40 -23.91
CA GLY A 666 -20.64 -7.50 -24.00
C GLY A 666 -20.78 -8.54 -22.86
N ALA A 667 -21.51 -9.62 -23.12
CA ALA A 667 -21.51 -10.81 -22.28
C ALA A 667 -20.79 -11.98 -22.99
N GLY A 668 -19.82 -12.58 -22.31
CA GLY A 668 -19.38 -13.97 -22.50
C GLY A 668 -18.89 -14.42 -23.89
N TRP A 669 -17.58 -14.33 -24.13
CA TRP A 669 -16.91 -15.07 -25.20
C TRP A 669 -15.82 -15.99 -24.64
N LEU A 670 -16.10 -17.29 -24.63
CA LEU A 670 -15.10 -18.36 -24.54
C LEU A 670 -15.75 -19.66 -25.03
N LEU A 671 -15.71 -19.88 -26.35
CA LEU A 671 -15.83 -21.16 -27.07
C LEU A 671 -15.42 -20.96 -28.55
N ASP A 672 -15.08 -22.05 -29.24
CA ASP A 672 -14.75 -22.17 -30.66
C ASP A 672 -13.47 -21.51 -31.21
N ILE A 673 -12.31 -22.02 -30.77
CA ILE A 673 -11.05 -21.95 -31.53
C ILE A 673 -11.05 -23.10 -32.57
N ALA A 674 -11.80 -22.94 -33.67
CA ALA A 674 -11.85 -23.95 -34.74
C ALA A 674 -12.08 -23.44 -36.18
N ALA A 675 -11.96 -22.14 -36.48
CA ALA A 675 -12.10 -21.66 -37.88
C ALA A 675 -11.52 -20.25 -38.18
N LYS A 676 -10.18 -20.09 -38.32
CA LYS A 676 -9.55 -18.97 -39.07
C LYS A 676 -8.25 -19.41 -39.76
N PRO A 677 -8.21 -19.62 -41.09
CA PRO A 677 -7.03 -20.18 -41.79
C PRO A 677 -5.83 -19.25 -41.95
N GLU A 678 -5.97 -17.95 -41.68
CA GLU A 678 -5.05 -16.94 -42.22
C GLU A 678 -3.75 -16.76 -41.41
N LEU A 679 -3.73 -17.14 -40.13
CA LEU A 679 -2.51 -17.15 -39.31
C LEU A 679 -1.45 -18.19 -39.76
N ARG A 680 -1.79 -19.08 -40.70
CA ARG A 680 -0.93 -20.20 -41.10
C ARG A 680 0.11 -19.83 -42.17
N ARG A 681 0.05 -18.63 -42.77
CA ARG A 681 0.96 -18.21 -43.86
C ARG A 681 2.21 -17.47 -43.36
N GLU A 682 2.13 -16.70 -42.28
CA GLU A 682 3.29 -16.03 -41.66
C GLU A 682 4.30 -17.05 -41.10
N LEU A 683 3.83 -18.07 -40.39
CA LEU A 683 4.68 -19.05 -39.69
C LEU A 683 5.48 -19.98 -40.61
N VAL A 684 5.07 -20.18 -41.87
CA VAL A 684 5.76 -21.07 -42.82
C VAL A 684 6.96 -20.39 -43.48
N ARG A 685 6.96 -19.04 -43.60
CA ARG A 685 8.10 -18.31 -44.20
C ARG A 685 9.32 -18.23 -43.26
N VAL A 686 9.11 -18.17 -41.95
CA VAL A 686 10.22 -18.11 -40.97
C VAL A 686 10.96 -19.46 -40.86
N ALA A 687 10.27 -20.58 -41.06
CA ALA A 687 10.87 -21.93 -40.96
C ALA A 687 11.82 -22.30 -42.12
N ALA A 688 11.74 -21.62 -43.27
CA ALA A 688 12.49 -21.98 -44.48
C ALA A 688 13.93 -21.42 -44.54
N ALA A 689 14.29 -20.47 -43.66
CA ALA A 689 15.57 -19.76 -43.72
C ALA A 689 16.70 -20.40 -42.88
N ALA A 690 16.41 -21.41 -42.06
CA ALA A 690 17.33 -21.90 -41.01
C ALA A 690 17.89 -23.32 -41.24
N GLY A 691 17.87 -23.83 -42.49
CA GLY A 691 18.23 -25.23 -42.78
C GLY A 691 19.11 -25.42 -44.01
N ARG A 692 20.43 -25.23 -43.90
CA ARG A 692 21.47 -25.80 -44.79
C ARG A 692 22.89 -25.66 -44.20
N GLY A 693 23.64 -26.77 -44.23
CA GLY A 693 25.03 -26.90 -43.76
C GLY A 693 25.14 -27.34 -42.29
N GLY A 694 25.97 -28.32 -41.92
CA GLY A 694 26.84 -29.20 -42.70
C GLY A 694 27.56 -30.17 -41.75
N THR A 695 27.74 -31.44 -42.14
CA THR A 695 28.26 -32.48 -41.24
C THR A 695 29.76 -32.34 -40.96
N GLY A 696 30.14 -32.26 -39.68
CA GLY A 696 31.55 -32.24 -39.27
C GLY A 696 31.75 -32.76 -37.84
N SER A 697 32.28 -33.98 -37.71
CA SER A 697 32.62 -34.60 -36.42
C SER A 697 33.96 -34.05 -35.89
N ARG A 698 33.97 -33.55 -34.64
CA ARG A 698 35.17 -33.47 -33.78
C ARG A 698 34.76 -33.44 -32.31
N GLN A 699 35.38 -34.31 -31.51
CA GLN A 699 35.24 -34.29 -30.05
C GLN A 699 36.00 -33.09 -29.47
N ALA A 700 35.40 -32.42 -28.49
CA ALA A 700 36.06 -31.40 -27.66
C ALA A 700 35.70 -31.63 -26.19
N GLY A 701 36.68 -31.52 -25.30
CA GLY A 701 36.53 -31.73 -23.85
C GLY A 701 35.75 -30.61 -23.15
N PRO A 702 35.51 -30.75 -21.82
CA PRO A 702 34.67 -29.83 -21.08
C PRO A 702 35.34 -28.46 -20.91
N ALA A 703 34.92 -27.49 -21.72
CA ALA A 703 35.30 -26.10 -21.54
C ALA A 703 34.75 -25.55 -20.21
N ALA A 704 35.62 -25.01 -19.37
CA ALA A 704 35.24 -24.39 -18.11
C ALA A 704 34.29 -23.21 -18.38
N ARG A 705 33.16 -23.16 -17.65
CA ARG A 705 32.26 -22.00 -17.70
C ARG A 705 33.02 -20.75 -17.22
N PRO A 706 32.97 -19.62 -17.97
CA PRO A 706 33.45 -18.36 -17.43
C PRO A 706 32.62 -17.99 -16.19
N ALA A 707 33.28 -17.41 -15.19
CA ALA A 707 32.61 -16.87 -14.02
C ALA A 707 31.58 -15.80 -14.45
N PRO A 708 30.47 -15.63 -13.71
CA PRO A 708 29.48 -14.62 -14.05
C PRO A 708 30.11 -13.22 -13.98
N VAL A 709 30.33 -12.63 -15.15
CA VAL A 709 30.73 -11.22 -15.26
C VAL A 709 29.62 -10.39 -14.62
N PRO A 710 29.91 -9.57 -13.59
CA PRO A 710 28.91 -8.65 -13.06
C PRO A 710 28.55 -7.67 -14.19
N ARG A 711 27.26 -7.61 -14.56
CA ARG A 711 26.79 -6.56 -15.47
C ARG A 711 27.09 -5.21 -14.80
N PRO A 712 27.68 -4.23 -15.51
CA PRO A 712 27.78 -2.89 -14.97
C PRO A 712 26.38 -2.38 -14.62
N THR A 713 26.26 -1.77 -13.44
CA THR A 713 25.03 -1.12 -12.99
C THR A 713 24.63 -0.05 -14.02
N PRO A 714 23.35 0.06 -14.44
CA PRO A 714 22.91 1.15 -15.28
C PRO A 714 23.28 2.49 -14.65
N ALA A 715 23.92 3.38 -15.43
CA ALA A 715 24.26 4.72 -14.98
C ALA A 715 22.95 5.50 -14.75
N GLY A 716 22.57 5.69 -13.48
CA GLY A 716 21.32 6.34 -13.10
C GLY A 716 20.61 5.75 -11.87
N ALA A 717 20.95 4.52 -11.44
CA ALA A 717 20.40 3.93 -10.22
C ALA A 717 21.00 4.60 -8.96
N LYS A 718 20.48 5.78 -8.59
CA LYS A 718 21.11 6.67 -7.59
C LYS A 718 21.06 6.19 -6.13
N GLN A 719 20.14 5.30 -5.73
CA GLN A 719 20.20 4.69 -4.39
C GLN A 719 19.48 3.34 -4.31
N ALA A 720 20.15 2.32 -3.78
CA ALA A 720 19.52 1.06 -3.45
C ALA A 720 18.65 1.20 -2.19
N LEU A 721 17.46 0.58 -2.18
CA LEU A 721 16.69 0.43 -0.94
C LEU A 721 17.49 -0.37 0.09
N CYS A 722 17.21 -0.14 1.37
CA CYS A 722 17.53 -1.11 2.41
C CYS A 722 16.91 -2.47 2.04
N SER A 723 17.74 -3.43 1.63
CA SER A 723 17.25 -4.75 1.23
C SER A 723 17.02 -5.64 2.44
N HIS A 724 15.88 -6.32 2.49
CA HIS A 724 15.68 -7.45 3.41
C HIS A 724 16.40 -8.74 2.94
N SER A 725 17.04 -8.75 1.75
CA SER A 725 17.84 -9.88 1.22
C SER A 725 19.31 -9.89 1.67
N GLU A 726 19.77 -8.83 2.32
CA GLU A 726 21.10 -8.73 2.91
C GLU A 726 21.03 -8.68 4.42
N LEU A 727 21.76 -9.56 5.10
CA LEU A 727 22.15 -9.43 6.51
C LEU A 727 23.28 -10.47 6.78
N PRO A 728 24.39 -10.12 7.47
CA PRO A 728 24.79 -8.80 7.95
C PRO A 728 26.00 -8.22 7.17
N THR A 729 25.75 -7.28 6.28
CA THR A 729 26.69 -6.17 6.05
C THR A 729 26.46 -5.09 7.11
N PRO A 730 27.40 -4.17 7.39
CA PRO A 730 27.18 -3.05 8.30
C PRO A 730 25.96 -2.17 7.92
N GLN A 731 25.66 -2.08 6.62
CA GLN A 731 24.49 -1.37 6.08
C GLN A 731 23.17 -2.12 6.37
N ALA A 732 23.15 -3.44 6.30
CA ALA A 732 21.99 -4.22 6.71
C ALA A 732 21.69 -4.11 8.22
N ALA A 733 22.72 -3.85 9.04
CA ALA A 733 22.56 -3.58 10.47
C ALA A 733 21.89 -2.21 10.75
N THR A 734 22.09 -1.18 9.91
CA THR A 734 21.37 0.10 10.06
C THR A 734 19.92 0.01 9.59
N CYS A 735 19.65 -0.72 8.50
CA CYS A 735 18.29 -1.03 8.04
C CYS A 735 17.48 -1.80 9.10
N SER A 736 18.10 -2.80 9.75
CA SER A 736 17.46 -3.55 10.83
C SER A 736 17.39 -2.76 12.15
N ARG A 737 18.29 -1.79 12.43
CA ARG A 737 18.10 -0.81 13.53
C ARG A 737 16.90 0.10 13.30
N CYS A 738 16.71 0.57 12.06
CA CYS A 738 15.55 1.35 11.64
C CYS A 738 14.24 0.57 11.87
N VAL A 739 14.16 -0.68 11.41
CA VAL A 739 12.93 -1.50 11.51
C VAL A 739 12.71 -2.13 12.90
N ARG A 740 13.75 -2.31 13.74
CA ARG A 740 13.62 -3.01 15.03
C ARG A 740 13.51 -2.14 16.27
N ARG A 741 13.77 -0.82 16.21
CA ARG A 741 13.91 -0.05 17.47
C ARG A 741 12.62 0.02 18.30
N LYS A 742 11.42 0.06 17.69
CA LYS A 742 10.12 0.04 18.42
C LYS A 742 8.99 -0.71 17.71
N GLY A 743 8.52 -1.79 18.33
CA GLY A 743 7.12 -2.24 18.34
C GLY A 743 6.35 -2.39 17.02
N ARG A 744 6.54 -3.52 16.31
CA ARG A 744 5.65 -4.09 15.25
C ARG A 744 5.30 -3.23 14.03
N LEU A 745 5.62 -1.93 14.02
CA LEU A 745 5.46 -1.07 12.86
C LEU A 745 6.80 -0.73 12.25
N LEU A 746 6.83 -1.03 10.96
CA LEU A 746 7.85 -0.72 9.99
C LEU A 746 8.17 0.76 10.06
N ASN A 747 9.43 1.13 9.89
CA ASN A 747 9.87 2.52 9.91
C ASN A 747 9.25 3.24 8.70
N PRO A 748 8.11 3.94 8.86
CA PRO A 748 7.30 4.27 7.72
C PRO A 748 7.75 5.66 7.21
N GLY A 749 7.42 6.01 5.97
CA GLY A 749 8.12 7.11 5.27
C GLY A 749 9.37 6.63 4.50
N GLY A 750 9.72 5.36 4.67
CA GLY A 750 10.68 4.62 3.85
C GLY A 750 12.04 4.50 4.50
N THR A 751 12.63 3.30 4.40
CA THR A 751 13.96 2.96 4.95
C THR A 751 15.09 3.88 4.48
N ILE A 752 14.90 4.54 3.33
CA ILE A 752 15.83 5.50 2.72
C ILE A 752 16.01 6.75 3.59
N CYS A 753 14.94 7.22 4.24
CA CYS A 753 14.89 8.55 4.87
C CYS A 753 14.84 8.52 6.40
N CYS A 754 14.91 7.35 7.02
CA CYS A 754 14.71 7.15 8.45
C CYS A 754 15.63 7.95 9.40
N ASN A 755 16.70 8.57 8.89
CA ASN A 755 17.64 9.36 9.68
C ASN A 755 17.94 10.75 9.06
N THR A 756 17.29 11.17 7.97
CA THR A 756 17.52 12.51 7.41
C THR A 756 16.61 13.53 8.09
N LYS A 757 17.18 14.69 8.46
CA LYS A 757 16.42 15.87 8.91
C LYS A 757 15.85 16.70 7.75
N ASP A 758 16.28 16.36 6.54
CA ASP A 758 15.92 17.00 5.28
C ASP A 758 15.14 15.98 4.45
N LEU A 759 13.81 15.97 4.60
CA LEU A 759 12.94 15.09 3.83
C LEU A 759 12.71 15.61 2.39
N ALA A 760 12.95 16.90 2.13
CA ALA A 760 12.87 17.45 0.77
C ALA A 760 13.93 16.81 -0.15
N LYS A 761 15.13 16.52 0.39
CA LYS A 761 16.24 15.80 -0.25
C LYS A 761 16.15 14.28 -0.17
N CYS A 762 15.03 13.71 0.30
CA CYS A 762 14.78 12.27 0.14
C CYS A 762 14.84 11.86 -1.33
N PRO A 763 15.45 10.72 -1.68
CA PRO A 763 15.28 10.11 -2.99
C PRO A 763 13.80 9.84 -3.26
N ARG A 764 13.24 10.68 -4.13
CA ARG A 764 12.00 10.38 -4.84
C ARG A 764 12.45 9.42 -5.93
N LEU A 765 11.74 8.31 -6.09
CA LEU A 765 12.29 7.18 -6.83
C LEU A 765 12.47 7.45 -8.33
N TRP A 766 11.99 8.61 -8.81
CA TRP A 766 11.85 9.00 -10.22
C TRP A 766 12.19 10.49 -10.49
N ASP A 767 13.00 11.13 -9.63
CA ASP A 767 13.64 12.46 -9.85
C ASP A 767 15.19 12.30 -9.92
#